data_AF-A0A2W5SRP7-F1
#
_entry.id   AF-A0A2W5SRP7-F1
#
_cell.length_a   1.000
_cell.length_b   1.000
_cell.length_c   1.000
_cell.angle_alpha   90.00
_cell.angle_beta   90.00
_cell.angle_gamma   90.00
#
_symmetry.space_group_name_H-M   'P 1'
#
loop_
_entity.id
_entity.type
_entity.pdbx_description
1 polymer ?
#
loop_
_entity_poly.entity_id
_entity_poly.type
_entity_poly.pdbx_seq_one_letter_code
_entity_poly.pdbx_strand_id
1 'polypeptide(L)'
;MRLPSRYLLLLSGLLAACSSNPPATGALRVEVEFNSSLTSRCVKVTATDGVVTRETDAIALAGKTSPLIIAIYPQGMLSSVDVQALGFADDACTTRTAPLEQSDVVAGHFEEPFGTVKLTLTRELPDAGSDGGLDAGTDGGVDAGVDGGTDGGLDSDGDGWNDDVDCQPNNPAIHPDAGETCSDGFDNDCNQLADCMESPKCDNTACPSGTCMGGGCVQPTETMCNDGFDNDGDNRADCLDDDCVGRSCDDGTACTSGDTCASDGGCAASITEACNETRTCFATPGLCNPDGGLCSYTPLTLPAGSCDDNNACTVQDACTNGACGGQPKTCPAPPTCFGTGVCQATLDGGCTYAPLIASSGCNDGNNCTTNDRCDGDGGCFGDLQTCTPPTNCHASSGTCDPSGACIWTAVSGGSCDAGMGPPGTCGANFVCDPVQTALFPFTPSNFTEAQLPADGGVATNFTANTTIDTDAVTATNGQTLPPSTVINGALVFRTTSLNVNGGVTVTINGSRPVIFAVTGSATIPNNAVIIANAGRQPSSCATSGNGGDGSDIGGGAGGRESGGGGGGFGTAGGLGGPADGHSGATGAANGNDTLIPLRGGCRGGNATPTNTAGGEGGGAIQLTVAGTLTLGGRIGAPGGGGGGAPANGNGGGGGGSGGAVLLEANVLTLQNSARVTANGGGGGEGSRGMAGDPGSIGRVDGATPATGGAGGSSGGGDGGDGAAGNTNAGNGDPPSEVDAGGGGGGGGHGRIRFNPRMTCSLGNSVVSPAHALGGSVPCN
;
A
#
# COMPACT_ATOMS: atom_id res chain seq x y z
N MET A 1 -46.78 2.33 -19.42
CA MET A 1 -45.47 1.98 -20.02
C MET A 1 -44.68 1.18 -19.00
N ARG A 2 -44.31 -0.05 -19.36
CA ARG A 2 -43.54 -0.98 -18.50
C ARG A 2 -42.06 -0.57 -18.50
N LEU A 3 -41.45 -0.50 -17.32
CA LEU A 3 -39.99 -0.60 -17.09
C LEU A 3 -39.81 -1.49 -15.84
N PRO A 4 -39.04 -2.60 -15.91
CA PRO A 4 -38.99 -3.58 -14.84
C PRO A 4 -37.89 -3.33 -13.80
N SER A 5 -38.15 -3.97 -12.67
CA SER A 5 -37.42 -4.16 -11.42
C SER A 5 -35.95 -4.56 -11.53
N ARG A 6 -35.17 -3.99 -10.59
CA ARG A 6 -34.07 -4.56 -9.78
C ARG A 6 -33.59 -5.98 -10.16
N TYR A 7 -32.30 -6.09 -10.48
CA TYR A 7 -31.50 -7.29 -10.19
C TYR A 7 -30.31 -6.91 -9.33
N LEU A 8 -30.34 -7.42 -8.11
CA LEU A 8 -29.24 -7.56 -7.17
C LEU A 8 -28.33 -8.67 -7.73
N LEU A 9 -27.07 -8.37 -8.07
CA LEU A 9 -26.08 -9.35 -8.50
C LEU A 9 -24.96 -9.40 -7.46
N LEU A 10 -24.99 -10.46 -6.66
CA LEU A 10 -23.92 -10.90 -5.77
C LEU A 10 -22.77 -11.51 -6.59
N LEU A 11 -21.56 -11.35 -6.04
CA LEU A 11 -20.24 -11.84 -6.46
C LEU A 11 -20.19 -13.08 -7.38
N SER A 12 -19.43 -12.96 -8.47
CA SER A 12 -18.43 -13.96 -8.89
C SER A 12 -17.29 -13.23 -9.60
N GLY A 13 -16.05 -13.49 -9.18
CA GLY A 13 -14.86 -12.82 -9.69
C GLY A 13 -14.57 -13.23 -11.13
N LEU A 14 -14.43 -12.27 -12.02
CA LEU A 14 -13.99 -12.51 -13.40
C LEU A 14 -12.85 -11.56 -13.74
N LEU A 15 -11.64 -12.10 -13.87
CA LEU A 15 -10.55 -11.49 -14.64
C LEU A 15 -10.98 -11.51 -16.11
N ALA A 16 -11.46 -10.38 -16.62
CA ALA A 16 -11.93 -10.29 -17.99
C ALA A 16 -10.75 -10.27 -18.97
N ALA A 17 -10.42 -11.43 -19.54
CA ALA A 17 -9.57 -11.50 -20.72
C ALA A 17 -10.41 -11.14 -21.96
N CYS A 18 -10.37 -9.89 -22.45
CA CYS A 18 -10.49 -9.58 -23.88
C CYS A 18 -10.30 -8.10 -24.27
N SER A 19 -9.60 -7.94 -25.39
CA SER A 19 -9.57 -6.84 -26.37
C SER A 19 -8.43 -5.83 -26.25
N SER A 20 -8.00 -5.35 -27.42
CA SER A 20 -6.93 -4.41 -27.75
C SER A 20 -7.06 -3.01 -27.15
N ASN A 21 -7.86 -2.84 -26.11
CA ASN A 21 -8.04 -1.57 -25.42
C ASN A 21 -7.06 -1.49 -24.23
N PRO A 22 -6.49 -0.30 -23.95
CA PRO A 22 -5.75 -0.09 -22.71
C PRO A 22 -6.66 -0.41 -21.51
N PRO A 23 -6.17 -1.11 -20.49
CA PRO A 23 -6.97 -1.43 -19.31
C PRO A 23 -7.37 -0.15 -18.58
N ALA A 24 -8.45 -0.22 -17.79
CA ALA A 24 -8.91 0.91 -17.01
C ALA A 24 -7.82 1.37 -16.01
N THR A 25 -7.83 2.66 -15.72
CA THR A 25 -7.03 3.37 -14.71
C THR A 25 -6.90 2.55 -13.42
N GLY A 26 -5.66 2.24 -13.02
CA GLY A 26 -5.34 1.49 -11.78
C GLY A 26 -5.25 -0.04 -11.91
N ALA A 27 -5.33 -0.61 -13.12
CA ALA A 27 -5.11 -2.03 -13.36
C ALA A 27 -3.63 -2.38 -13.60
N LEU A 28 -3.29 -3.68 -13.55
CA LEU A 28 -2.02 -4.22 -14.00
C LEU A 28 -2.19 -4.89 -15.37
N ARG A 29 -1.45 -4.42 -16.36
CA ARG A 29 -1.45 -4.93 -17.73
C ARG A 29 -0.42 -6.06 -17.88
N VAL A 30 -0.87 -7.28 -18.12
CA VAL A 30 0.01 -8.44 -18.33
C VAL A 30 0.05 -8.80 -19.81
N GLU A 31 1.23 -8.75 -20.41
CA GLU A 31 1.52 -9.22 -21.77
C GLU A 31 2.09 -10.64 -21.69
N VAL A 32 1.32 -11.64 -22.12
CA VAL A 32 1.79 -13.03 -22.22
C VAL A 32 2.22 -13.32 -23.65
N GLU A 33 3.52 -13.43 -23.87
CA GLU A 33 4.12 -13.85 -25.12
C GLU A 33 4.11 -15.38 -25.21
N PHE A 34 3.54 -15.89 -26.30
CA PHE A 34 3.53 -17.31 -26.64
C PHE A 34 3.84 -17.50 -28.12
N ASN A 35 4.35 -18.67 -28.48
CA ASN A 35 4.71 -19.01 -29.85
C ASN A 35 4.05 -20.31 -30.30
N SER A 36 4.09 -20.59 -31.60
CA SER A 36 3.46 -21.78 -32.19
C SER A 36 4.18 -23.11 -31.91
N SER A 37 5.32 -23.10 -31.21
CA SER A 37 6.06 -24.31 -30.83
C SER A 37 5.60 -24.93 -29.50
N LEU A 38 4.78 -24.18 -28.75
CA LEU A 38 4.17 -24.64 -27.50
C LEU A 38 3.06 -25.67 -27.78
N THR A 39 2.89 -26.61 -26.85
CA THR A 39 1.83 -27.62 -26.87
C THR A 39 0.60 -27.19 -26.06
N SER A 40 0.72 -26.07 -25.34
CA SER A 40 -0.36 -25.46 -24.59
C SER A 40 -1.55 -25.12 -25.49
N ARG A 41 -2.72 -25.66 -25.16
CA ARG A 41 -4.01 -25.31 -25.78
C ARG A 41 -4.69 -24.16 -25.06
N CYS A 42 -4.38 -24.00 -23.78
CA CYS A 42 -4.98 -23.04 -22.89
C CYS A 42 -3.92 -22.51 -21.91
N VAL A 43 -4.09 -21.27 -21.45
CA VAL A 43 -3.21 -20.60 -20.47
C VAL A 43 -4.05 -20.05 -19.32
N LYS A 44 -3.49 -20.10 -18.12
CA LYS A 44 -3.97 -19.34 -16.96
C LYS A 44 -2.86 -18.46 -16.41
N VAL A 45 -3.24 -17.28 -15.92
CA VAL A 45 -2.32 -16.36 -15.25
C VAL A 45 -2.68 -16.27 -13.77
N THR A 46 -1.69 -16.48 -12.92
CA THR A 46 -1.81 -16.32 -11.46
C THR A 46 -1.20 -14.99 -11.04
N ALA A 47 -1.80 -14.34 -10.04
CA ALA A 47 -1.25 -13.19 -9.34
C ALA A 47 -1.41 -13.41 -7.83
N THR A 48 -0.33 -13.22 -7.07
CA THR A 48 -0.33 -13.38 -5.61
C THR A 48 0.50 -12.31 -4.94
N ASP A 49 0.05 -11.79 -3.80
CA ASP A 49 0.84 -10.92 -2.92
C ASP A 49 1.42 -11.68 -1.70
N GLY A 50 1.33 -13.01 -1.72
CA GLY A 50 1.69 -13.89 -0.60
C GLY A 50 0.54 -14.18 0.38
N VAL A 51 -0.57 -13.42 0.32
CA VAL A 51 -1.76 -13.59 1.17
C VAL A 51 -3.00 -13.93 0.34
N VAL A 52 -3.22 -13.21 -0.76
CA VAL A 52 -4.34 -13.38 -1.69
C VAL A 52 -3.79 -13.82 -3.04
N THR A 53 -4.11 -15.05 -3.43
CA THR A 53 -3.84 -15.56 -4.78
C THR A 53 -5.11 -15.51 -5.63
N ARG A 54 -4.99 -14.97 -6.84
CA ARG A 54 -6.05 -15.01 -7.86
C ARG A 54 -5.51 -15.61 -9.16
N GLU A 55 -6.40 -16.26 -9.89
CA GLU A 55 -6.10 -16.88 -11.17
C GLU A 55 -7.16 -16.47 -12.19
N THR A 56 -6.77 -16.33 -13.46
CA THR A 56 -7.73 -16.12 -14.55
C THR A 56 -8.58 -17.38 -14.77
N ASP A 57 -9.76 -17.20 -15.37
CA ASP A 57 -10.44 -18.31 -16.03
C ASP A 57 -9.56 -18.91 -17.14
N ALA A 58 -9.90 -20.11 -17.59
CA ALA A 58 -9.22 -20.80 -18.68
C ALA A 58 -9.22 -19.95 -19.97
N ILE A 59 -8.05 -19.54 -20.45
CA ILE A 59 -7.92 -18.76 -21.69
C ILE A 59 -7.41 -19.66 -22.81
N ALA A 60 -8.29 -20.03 -23.74
CA ALA A 60 -7.91 -20.79 -24.94
C ALA A 60 -6.98 -19.98 -25.85
N LEU A 61 -5.86 -20.59 -26.27
CA LEU A 61 -4.89 -19.97 -27.19
C LEU A 61 -5.31 -20.06 -28.66
N ALA A 62 -6.27 -20.94 -28.98
CA ALA A 62 -6.78 -21.09 -30.35
C ALA A 62 -7.34 -19.77 -30.90
N GLY A 63 -6.78 -19.31 -32.03
CA GLY A 63 -7.21 -18.07 -32.69
C GLY A 63 -6.76 -16.77 -32.00
N LYS A 64 -5.89 -16.83 -30.99
CA LYS A 64 -5.30 -15.65 -30.34
C LYS A 64 -3.95 -15.30 -30.97
N THR A 65 -3.62 -14.02 -31.03
CA THR A 65 -2.32 -13.50 -31.46
C THR A 65 -1.45 -13.16 -30.26
N SER A 66 -0.16 -13.46 -30.33
CA SER A 66 0.82 -13.06 -29.31
C SER A 66 1.25 -11.60 -29.49
N PRO A 67 1.39 -10.80 -28.41
CA PRO A 67 1.13 -11.16 -27.01
C PRO A 67 -0.38 -11.13 -26.66
N LEU A 68 -0.79 -12.02 -25.75
CA LEU A 68 -2.10 -11.97 -25.12
C LEU A 68 -2.08 -10.91 -24.01
N ILE A 69 -3.00 -9.94 -24.07
CA ILE A 69 -3.11 -8.87 -23.08
C ILE A 69 -4.19 -9.23 -22.05
N ILE A 70 -3.82 -9.23 -20.77
CA ILE A 70 -4.70 -9.51 -19.63
C ILE A 70 -4.66 -8.33 -18.67
N ALA A 71 -5.82 -7.92 -18.14
CA ALA A 71 -5.92 -6.86 -17.14
C ALA A 71 -6.22 -7.46 -15.78
N ILE A 72 -5.34 -7.25 -14.80
CA ILE A 72 -5.51 -7.66 -13.40
C ILE A 72 -5.93 -6.44 -12.59
N TYR A 73 -6.99 -6.56 -11.79
CA TYR A 73 -7.45 -5.50 -10.90
C TYR A 73 -7.08 -5.83 -9.45
N PRO A 74 -6.70 -4.84 -8.62
CA PRO A 74 -6.15 -5.07 -7.30
C PRO A 74 -7.09 -5.87 -6.39
N GLN A 75 -8.40 -5.60 -6.35
CA GLN A 75 -9.43 -6.47 -5.72
C GLN A 75 -9.04 -7.10 -4.37
N GLY A 76 -8.40 -6.31 -3.49
CA GLY A 76 -7.95 -6.73 -2.16
C GLY A 76 -6.52 -7.28 -2.07
N MET A 77 -5.77 -7.33 -3.18
CA MET A 77 -4.32 -7.58 -3.21
C MET A 77 -3.54 -6.32 -2.85
N LEU A 78 -2.34 -6.50 -2.29
CA LEU A 78 -1.36 -5.43 -2.05
C LEU A 78 -0.90 -4.77 -3.37
N SER A 79 -0.23 -3.63 -3.25
CA SER A 79 0.25 -2.85 -4.41
C SER A 79 1.34 -3.55 -5.23
N SER A 80 1.96 -4.59 -4.67
CA SER A 80 2.96 -5.45 -5.34
C SER A 80 2.43 -6.88 -5.37
N VAL A 81 2.49 -7.51 -6.55
CA VAL A 81 2.04 -8.88 -6.77
C VAL A 81 3.05 -9.64 -7.64
N ASP A 82 3.26 -10.91 -7.34
CA ASP A 82 3.99 -11.85 -8.18
C ASP A 82 3.04 -12.47 -9.20
N VAL A 83 3.40 -12.39 -10.49
CA VAL A 83 2.56 -12.81 -11.61
C VAL A 83 3.25 -13.90 -12.42
N GLN A 84 2.51 -14.96 -12.78
CA GLN A 84 3.04 -16.07 -13.59
C GLN A 84 2.00 -16.58 -14.60
N ALA A 85 2.46 -17.01 -15.78
CA ALA A 85 1.65 -17.67 -16.80
C ALA A 85 1.93 -19.17 -16.84
N LEU A 86 0.87 -19.98 -16.85
CA LEU A 86 0.92 -21.44 -16.82
C LEU A 86 0.22 -22.03 -18.04
N GLY A 87 0.91 -22.93 -18.75
CA GLY A 87 0.41 -23.63 -19.93
C GLY A 87 -0.24 -24.99 -19.63
N PHE A 88 -1.33 -25.29 -20.35
CA PHE A 88 -2.13 -26.50 -20.17
C PHE A 88 -2.42 -27.22 -21.50
N ALA A 89 -2.44 -28.56 -21.45
CA ALA A 89 -2.55 -29.45 -22.60
C ALA A 89 -4.00 -29.67 -23.08
N ASP A 90 -5.01 -29.23 -22.33
CA ASP A 90 -6.44 -29.36 -22.64
C ASP A 90 -7.15 -28.00 -22.70
N ASP A 91 -8.30 -27.95 -23.39
CA ASP A 91 -9.06 -26.71 -23.59
C ASP A 91 -9.71 -26.18 -22.29
N ALA A 92 -9.85 -27.03 -21.26
CA ALA A 92 -10.41 -26.63 -19.97
C ALA A 92 -9.34 -26.12 -18.99
N CYS A 93 -8.06 -26.07 -19.40
CA CYS A 93 -6.93 -25.69 -18.53
C CYS A 93 -6.88 -26.51 -17.22
N THR A 94 -7.02 -27.83 -17.30
CA THR A 94 -7.04 -28.73 -16.13
C THR A 94 -5.79 -29.58 -15.97
N THR A 95 -5.09 -29.86 -17.08
CA THR A 95 -3.91 -30.73 -17.16
C THR A 95 -2.71 -29.92 -17.65
N ARG A 96 -1.68 -29.77 -16.82
CA ARG A 96 -0.42 -29.09 -17.21
C ARG A 96 0.27 -29.83 -18.36
N THR A 97 0.97 -29.11 -19.23
CA THR A 97 1.78 -29.72 -20.29
C THR A 97 2.95 -30.54 -19.72
N ALA A 98 3.42 -31.53 -20.47
CA ALA A 98 4.59 -32.33 -20.13
C ALA A 98 5.51 -32.43 -21.36
N PRO A 99 6.72 -31.83 -21.35
CA PRO A 99 7.30 -31.02 -20.29
C PRO A 99 6.50 -29.75 -19.97
N LEU A 100 6.68 -29.19 -18.76
CA LEU A 100 5.96 -28.02 -18.30
C LEU A 100 6.24 -26.82 -19.21
N GLU A 101 5.17 -26.12 -19.58
CA GLU A 101 5.24 -24.84 -20.27
C GLU A 101 4.75 -23.76 -19.30
N GLN A 102 5.66 -22.90 -18.84
CA GLN A 102 5.39 -21.85 -17.85
C GLN A 102 6.32 -20.66 -18.08
N SER A 103 5.94 -19.50 -17.54
CA SER A 103 6.84 -18.36 -17.44
C SER A 103 7.59 -18.36 -16.11
N ASP A 104 8.63 -17.54 -16.01
CA ASP A 104 9.15 -17.11 -14.72
C ASP A 104 8.07 -16.35 -13.94
N VAL A 105 8.26 -16.28 -12.62
CA VAL A 105 7.47 -15.41 -11.74
C VAL A 105 8.04 -14.00 -11.83
N VAL A 106 7.21 -13.02 -12.18
CA VAL A 106 7.62 -11.62 -12.34
C VAL A 106 6.80 -10.75 -11.42
N ALA A 107 7.48 -9.90 -10.64
CA ALA A 107 6.83 -8.90 -9.80
C ALA A 107 6.18 -7.81 -10.66
N GLY A 108 4.95 -7.44 -10.31
CA GLY A 108 4.16 -6.38 -10.91
C GLY A 108 3.59 -5.43 -9.87
N HIS A 109 3.38 -4.18 -10.26
CA HIS A 109 2.83 -3.14 -9.40
C HIS A 109 1.57 -2.52 -9.99
N PHE A 110 0.56 -2.27 -9.17
CA PHE A 110 -0.61 -1.50 -9.59
C PHE A 110 -0.25 0.00 -9.58
N GLU A 111 -0.14 0.62 -10.76
CA GLU A 111 0.25 2.03 -10.96
C GLU A 111 -0.74 2.78 -11.86
N GLU A 112 -0.62 4.11 -11.96
CA GLU A 112 -1.46 4.95 -12.80
C GLU A 112 -0.73 5.43 -14.07
N PRO A 113 -1.29 5.28 -15.29
CA PRO A 113 -2.64 4.82 -15.58
C PRO A 113 -2.81 3.28 -15.48
N PHE A 114 -1.74 2.49 -15.60
CA PHE A 114 -1.68 1.07 -15.29
C PHE A 114 -0.22 0.61 -15.23
N GLY A 115 0.11 -0.36 -14.37
CA GLY A 115 1.40 -1.05 -14.41
C GLY A 115 1.50 -2.01 -15.60
N THR A 116 2.70 -2.42 -16.02
CA THR A 116 2.88 -3.42 -17.11
C THR A 116 3.86 -4.53 -16.73
N VAL A 117 3.48 -5.79 -16.93
CA VAL A 117 4.31 -6.98 -16.75
C VAL A 117 4.35 -7.76 -18.05
N LYS A 118 5.53 -8.27 -18.42
CA LYS A 118 5.73 -9.13 -19.59
C LYS A 118 6.12 -10.53 -19.13
N LEU A 119 5.40 -11.53 -19.63
CA LEU A 119 5.64 -12.94 -19.34
C LEU A 119 5.88 -13.66 -20.67
N THR A 120 6.90 -14.52 -20.72
CA THR A 120 7.13 -15.37 -21.89
C THR A 120 6.86 -16.81 -21.50
N LEU A 121 5.89 -17.45 -22.15
CA LEU A 121 5.60 -18.86 -21.93
C LEU A 121 6.66 -19.69 -22.66
N THR A 122 7.51 -20.37 -21.90
CA THR A 122 8.60 -21.20 -22.46
C THR A 122 8.42 -22.66 -22.09
N ARG A 123 8.96 -23.56 -22.90
CA ARG A 123 9.00 -24.98 -22.59
C ARG A 123 10.23 -25.25 -21.73
N GLU A 124 10.03 -25.77 -20.53
CA GLU A 124 11.11 -26.20 -19.66
C GLU A 124 11.70 -27.51 -20.23
N LEU A 125 12.89 -27.43 -20.82
CA LEU A 125 13.63 -28.62 -21.26
C LEU A 125 14.37 -29.20 -20.04
N PRO A 126 14.29 -30.51 -19.77
CA PRO A 126 15.11 -31.12 -18.74
C PRO A 126 16.56 -31.17 -19.23
N ASP A 127 17.37 -30.18 -18.85
CA ASP A 127 18.80 -30.15 -19.17
C ASP A 127 19.64 -30.80 -18.07
N ALA A 128 20.66 -31.53 -18.56
CA ALA A 128 21.64 -32.28 -17.81
C ALA A 128 22.87 -31.40 -17.45
N GLY A 129 23.17 -31.25 -16.14
CA GLY A 129 24.43 -30.74 -15.57
C GLY A 129 24.73 -29.24 -15.79
N SER A 130 25.57 -28.53 -15.01
CA SER A 130 26.39 -28.81 -13.83
C SER A 130 27.02 -27.48 -13.32
N ASP A 131 26.84 -27.12 -12.05
CA ASP A 131 27.77 -26.37 -11.16
C ASP A 131 27.21 -26.42 -9.72
N GLY A 132 27.92 -26.52 -8.60
CA GLY A 132 29.29 -26.82 -8.21
C GLY A 132 29.25 -26.79 -6.66
N GLY A 133 29.44 -27.94 -6.01
CA GLY A 133 29.15 -28.12 -4.57
C GLY A 133 30.24 -27.69 -3.58
N LEU A 134 29.98 -27.96 -2.28
CA LEU A 134 30.87 -28.44 -1.20
C LEU A 134 30.04 -28.40 0.11
N ASP A 135 29.62 -29.52 0.67
CA ASP A 135 30.41 -30.25 1.66
C ASP A 135 30.26 -31.78 1.57
N ALA A 136 31.32 -32.44 2.01
CA ALA A 136 31.71 -33.79 1.68
C ALA A 136 31.78 -34.68 2.93
N GLY A 137 31.52 -35.98 2.71
CA GLY A 137 31.99 -37.12 3.53
C GLY A 137 31.18 -37.41 4.80
N THR A 138 31.02 -38.66 5.26
CA THR A 138 31.64 -39.93 4.87
C THR A 138 30.81 -41.11 5.41
N ASP A 139 30.77 -42.18 4.60
CA ASP A 139 30.60 -43.62 4.88
C ASP A 139 29.74 -44.20 6.03
N GLY A 140 28.72 -44.96 5.61
CA GLY A 140 28.19 -46.11 6.35
C GLY A 140 27.95 -47.26 5.38
N GLY A 141 29.03 -47.92 4.97
CA GLY A 141 29.03 -49.06 4.05
C GLY A 141 28.46 -50.35 4.67
N VAL A 142 28.18 -51.30 3.78
CA VAL A 142 27.89 -52.71 4.08
C VAL A 142 28.99 -53.54 3.42
N ASP A 143 29.86 -54.20 4.20
CA ASP A 143 30.58 -55.42 3.83
C ASP A 143 31.08 -56.20 5.07
N ALA A 144 31.58 -57.42 4.84
CA ALA A 144 31.51 -58.58 5.70
C ALA A 144 32.89 -59.23 5.97
N GLY A 145 33.05 -59.94 7.10
CA GLY A 145 34.07 -61.00 7.32
C GLY A 145 34.78 -60.96 8.70
N VAL A 146 34.67 -62.01 9.55
CA VAL A 146 35.65 -63.10 9.90
C VAL A 146 36.84 -62.59 10.73
N ASP A 147 37.04 -62.94 12.02
CA ASP A 147 37.49 -64.20 12.69
C ASP A 147 37.23 -64.11 14.23
N GLY A 148 37.37 -65.08 15.14
CA GLY A 148 37.89 -66.44 15.15
C GLY A 148 37.87 -67.04 16.59
N GLY A 149 37.89 -68.38 16.64
CA GLY A 149 38.02 -69.26 17.82
C GLY A 149 37.33 -70.58 17.48
N THR A 150 37.98 -71.63 16.96
CA THR A 150 39.10 -72.41 17.54
C THR A 150 39.72 -73.34 16.46
N ASP A 151 41.05 -73.44 16.38
CA ASP A 151 41.80 -74.59 15.85
C ASP A 151 43.05 -74.89 16.72
N GLY A 152 43.42 -76.17 16.79
CA GLY A 152 44.42 -76.86 17.64
C GLY A 152 45.40 -76.05 18.50
N GLY A 153 45.39 -76.34 19.80
CA GLY A 153 46.27 -75.76 20.83
C GLY A 153 47.76 -75.87 20.52
N LEU A 154 48.48 -74.86 21.02
CA LEU A 154 49.91 -74.67 20.96
C LEU A 154 50.61 -75.78 21.78
N ASP A 155 51.80 -76.18 21.37
CA ASP A 155 52.77 -76.94 22.18
C ASP A 155 53.93 -75.95 22.38
N SER A 156 53.91 -75.29 23.53
CA SER A 156 54.67 -74.08 23.81
C SER A 156 56.14 -74.36 24.17
N ASP A 157 56.48 -75.54 24.67
CA ASP A 157 57.85 -75.93 25.00
C ASP A 157 58.45 -77.04 24.13
N GLY A 158 57.62 -77.71 23.31
CA GLY A 158 58.05 -78.65 22.28
C GLY A 158 58.41 -80.03 22.79
N ASP A 159 57.93 -80.45 23.97
CA ASP A 159 58.17 -81.79 24.52
C ASP A 159 57.31 -82.90 23.87
N GLY A 160 56.32 -82.50 23.06
CA GLY A 160 55.42 -83.37 22.33
C GLY A 160 54.03 -83.53 22.95
N TRP A 161 53.74 -82.85 24.07
CA TRP A 161 52.41 -82.68 24.64
C TRP A 161 51.85 -81.30 24.33
N ASN A 162 50.57 -81.21 24.01
CA ASN A 162 49.93 -79.91 23.78
C ASN A 162 49.62 -79.22 25.11
N ASP A 163 49.63 -77.88 25.10
CA ASP A 163 49.40 -77.02 26.28
C ASP A 163 48.07 -77.32 27.03
N ASP A 164 47.12 -78.00 26.38
CA ASP A 164 45.83 -78.38 26.97
C ASP A 164 45.88 -79.66 27.82
N VAL A 165 46.96 -80.44 27.74
CA VAL A 165 47.16 -81.72 28.45
C VAL A 165 48.39 -81.67 29.35
N ASP A 166 49.40 -80.89 28.98
CA ASP A 166 50.53 -80.59 29.83
C ASP A 166 50.13 -79.60 30.95
N CYS A 167 50.31 -80.01 32.20
CA CYS A 167 50.00 -79.18 33.35
C CYS A 167 50.96 -77.99 33.50
N GLN A 168 52.13 -78.01 32.83
CA GLN A 168 53.00 -76.84 32.72
C GLN A 168 53.52 -76.62 31.28
N PRO A 169 52.69 -75.96 30.43
CA PRO A 169 52.93 -75.75 28.99
C PRO A 169 54.26 -75.12 28.54
N ASN A 170 55.08 -74.63 29.47
CA ASN A 170 56.33 -73.93 29.18
C ASN A 170 57.55 -74.63 29.80
N ASN A 171 57.37 -75.82 30.39
CA ASN A 171 58.39 -76.54 31.11
C ASN A 171 58.44 -78.02 30.66
N PRO A 172 59.39 -78.38 29.78
CA PRO A 172 59.41 -79.70 29.12
C PRO A 172 59.86 -80.84 30.05
N ALA A 173 60.00 -80.57 31.35
CA ALA A 173 60.31 -81.54 32.40
C ALA A 173 59.08 -81.93 33.23
N ILE A 174 57.97 -81.21 33.09
CA ILE A 174 56.69 -81.51 33.73
C ILE A 174 55.74 -81.87 32.60
N HIS A 175 55.33 -83.12 32.55
CA HIS A 175 54.43 -83.62 31.53
C HIS A 175 53.87 -84.98 31.99
N PRO A 176 52.78 -85.48 31.40
CA PRO A 176 52.08 -86.70 31.87
C PRO A 176 52.90 -88.00 32.03
N ASP A 177 54.14 -88.01 31.56
CA ASP A 177 55.05 -89.17 31.57
C ASP A 177 56.36 -88.88 32.36
N ALA A 178 56.46 -87.74 33.04
CA ALA A 178 57.64 -87.36 33.82
C ALA A 178 57.75 -88.19 35.12
N GLY A 179 58.92 -88.12 35.78
CA GLY A 179 59.15 -88.80 37.06
C GLY A 179 59.05 -87.84 38.25
N GLU A 180 58.43 -88.29 39.34
CA GLU A 180 58.05 -87.45 40.48
C GLU A 180 59.17 -87.12 41.49
N THR A 181 59.15 -85.88 41.98
CA THR A 181 60.08 -85.33 42.98
C THR A 181 59.35 -84.96 44.28
N CYS A 182 59.41 -85.84 45.29
CA CYS A 182 58.60 -85.81 46.52
C CYS A 182 58.77 -84.63 47.52
N SER A 183 59.25 -83.45 47.11
CA SER A 183 59.36 -82.29 48.01
C SER A 183 59.43 -80.93 47.30
N ASP A 184 59.23 -80.89 45.98
CA ASP A 184 59.42 -79.66 45.21
C ASP A 184 58.13 -78.84 45.07
N GLY A 185 57.00 -79.36 45.55
CA GLY A 185 55.72 -78.66 45.51
C GLY A 185 55.00 -78.76 44.17
N PHE A 186 55.54 -79.50 43.20
CA PHE A 186 54.96 -79.65 41.87
C PHE A 186 54.50 -81.09 41.64
N ASP A 187 53.40 -81.22 40.91
CA ASP A 187 52.92 -82.48 40.35
C ASP A 187 53.68 -82.68 39.03
N ASN A 188 54.80 -83.40 39.07
CA ASN A 188 55.73 -83.43 37.93
C ASN A 188 55.16 -84.27 36.77
N ASP A 189 54.38 -85.30 37.06
CA ASP A 189 53.78 -86.23 36.10
C ASP A 189 52.30 -85.91 35.77
N CYS A 190 51.82 -84.75 36.22
CA CYS A 190 50.50 -84.20 35.93
C CYS A 190 49.33 -85.14 36.31
N ASN A 191 49.49 -86.03 37.31
CA ASN A 191 48.44 -86.92 37.80
C ASN A 191 47.57 -86.33 38.92
N GLN A 192 47.84 -85.09 39.31
CA GLN A 192 47.22 -84.27 40.36
C GLN A 192 47.59 -84.65 41.80
N LEU A 193 48.61 -85.50 42.00
CA LEU A 193 49.10 -85.86 43.32
C LEU A 193 50.57 -85.42 43.45
N ALA A 194 50.78 -84.27 44.09
CA ALA A 194 52.11 -83.77 44.42
C ALA A 194 52.56 -84.23 45.84
N ASP A 195 53.86 -84.46 45.99
CA ASP A 195 54.54 -84.69 47.28
C ASP A 195 53.86 -85.75 48.20
N CYS A 196 53.55 -85.41 49.47
CA CYS A 196 52.98 -86.35 50.45
C CYS A 196 51.62 -86.92 50.02
N MET A 197 50.90 -86.25 49.12
CA MET A 197 49.63 -86.75 48.60
C MET A 197 49.84 -87.98 47.70
N GLU A 198 51.06 -88.16 47.17
CA GLU A 198 51.45 -89.33 46.40
C GLU A 198 51.95 -90.48 47.29
N SER A 199 51.06 -90.94 48.18
CA SER A 199 51.28 -92.14 48.99
C SER A 199 50.96 -93.40 48.16
N PRO A 200 51.79 -94.46 48.20
CA PRO A 200 52.92 -94.67 49.11
C PRO A 200 54.28 -94.21 48.55
N LYS A 201 54.33 -93.56 47.39
CA LYS A 201 55.60 -93.24 46.71
C LYS A 201 56.45 -92.26 47.53
N CYS A 202 55.82 -91.32 48.25
CA CYS A 202 56.50 -90.29 49.04
C CYS A 202 56.36 -90.46 50.57
N ASP A 203 55.87 -91.60 51.08
CA ASP A 203 55.77 -91.85 52.54
C ASP A 203 57.15 -91.99 53.21
N ASN A 204 57.28 -91.54 54.47
CA ASN A 204 58.53 -91.42 55.25
C ASN A 204 59.57 -90.41 54.72
N THR A 205 59.19 -89.59 53.74
CA THR A 205 59.99 -88.45 53.30
C THR A 205 59.69 -87.24 54.20
N ALA A 206 60.70 -86.39 54.41
CA ALA A 206 60.52 -85.16 55.18
C ALA A 206 59.62 -84.19 54.40
N CYS A 207 58.61 -83.65 55.08
CA CYS A 207 57.79 -82.56 54.56
C CYS A 207 58.09 -81.27 55.35
N PRO A 208 57.73 -80.09 54.82
CA PRO A 208 58.11 -78.80 55.42
C PRO A 208 57.77 -78.66 56.91
N SER A 209 56.75 -79.37 57.38
CA SER A 209 56.19 -79.26 58.74
C SER A 209 56.31 -80.54 59.56
N GLY A 210 57.01 -81.58 59.11
CA GLY A 210 56.98 -82.87 59.79
C GLY A 210 57.42 -84.01 58.89
N THR A 211 56.72 -85.14 58.97
CA THR A 211 56.99 -86.33 58.14
C THR A 211 55.73 -86.75 57.41
N CYS A 212 55.84 -87.06 56.11
CA CYS A 212 54.70 -87.55 55.33
C CYS A 212 54.29 -88.92 55.88
N MET A 213 53.09 -89.02 56.44
CA MET A 213 52.45 -90.27 56.83
C MET A 213 50.97 -90.25 56.46
N GLY A 214 50.53 -91.23 55.67
CA GLY A 214 49.11 -91.44 55.37
C GLY A 214 48.47 -90.33 54.54
N GLY A 215 49.23 -89.76 53.59
CA GLY A 215 48.75 -88.70 52.70
C GLY A 215 48.85 -87.27 53.26
N GLY A 216 49.41 -87.08 54.46
CA GLY A 216 49.53 -85.76 55.12
C GLY A 216 50.79 -85.61 55.99
N CYS A 217 51.06 -84.36 56.41
CA CYS A 217 52.22 -83.98 57.22
C CYS A 217 51.77 -83.65 58.66
N VAL A 218 52.15 -84.43 59.68
CA VAL A 218 51.65 -84.30 61.08
C VAL A 218 52.65 -83.66 62.07
N GLN A 219 52.17 -82.98 63.13
CA GLN A 219 52.92 -82.14 64.11
C GLN A 219 52.75 -82.58 65.60
N PRO A 220 53.53 -82.06 66.58
CA PRO A 220 53.51 -82.54 67.98
C PRO A 220 52.68 -81.73 69.01
N THR A 221 52.02 -80.62 68.64
CA THR A 221 51.10 -79.85 69.52
C THR A 221 49.95 -79.24 68.71
N GLU A 222 48.73 -79.24 69.24
CA GLU A 222 47.55 -78.70 68.57
C GLU A 222 47.57 -77.17 68.50
N THR A 223 47.75 -76.66 67.27
CA THR A 223 47.83 -75.21 67.01
C THR A 223 46.59 -74.63 66.34
N MET A 224 45.77 -75.46 65.71
CA MET A 224 44.46 -75.07 65.17
C MET A 224 43.40 -75.59 66.12
N CYS A 225 42.61 -74.68 66.68
CA CYS A 225 41.77 -74.93 67.86
C CYS A 225 40.27 -74.77 67.58
N ASN A 226 39.88 -74.89 66.31
CA ASN A 226 38.51 -74.67 65.83
C ASN A 226 38.23 -75.36 64.48
N ASP A 227 38.99 -76.39 64.12
CA ASP A 227 38.86 -77.10 62.85
C ASP A 227 38.16 -78.46 62.98
N GLY A 228 37.88 -78.91 64.20
CA GLY A 228 37.18 -80.15 64.50
C GLY A 228 38.07 -81.39 64.52
N PHE A 229 39.38 -81.25 64.33
CA PHE A 229 40.33 -82.36 64.25
C PHE A 229 41.34 -82.33 65.38
N ASP A 230 41.94 -83.49 65.64
CA ASP A 230 43.02 -83.69 66.59
C ASP A 230 44.35 -83.69 65.79
N ASN A 231 44.97 -82.53 65.65
CA ASN A 231 46.11 -82.29 64.76
C ASN A 231 47.44 -82.81 65.31
N ASP A 232 47.55 -83.06 66.62
CA ASP A 232 48.75 -83.63 67.24
C ASP A 232 48.59 -85.10 67.66
N GLY A 233 47.37 -85.63 67.58
CA GLY A 233 47.04 -87.05 67.68
C GLY A 233 46.88 -87.56 69.12
N ASP A 234 46.59 -86.68 70.08
CA ASP A 234 46.49 -87.01 71.50
C ASP A 234 45.06 -87.40 71.98
N ASN A 235 44.06 -87.25 71.11
CA ASN A 235 42.62 -87.54 71.21
C ASN A 235 41.75 -86.48 71.90
N ARG A 236 42.22 -85.23 71.98
CA ARG A 236 41.37 -84.07 72.20
C ARG A 236 41.45 -83.15 70.98
N ALA A 237 40.42 -82.32 70.81
CA ALA A 237 40.29 -81.47 69.63
C ALA A 237 39.68 -80.12 70.04
N ASP A 238 40.20 -79.04 69.46
CA ASP A 238 39.69 -77.67 69.56
C ASP A 238 39.61 -77.12 71.01
N CYS A 239 38.61 -76.29 71.35
CA CYS A 239 38.46 -75.70 72.69
C CYS A 239 38.34 -76.73 73.83
N LEU A 240 38.02 -78.00 73.53
CA LEU A 240 38.02 -79.08 74.51
C LEU A 240 39.43 -79.59 74.83
N ASP A 241 40.42 -79.21 74.01
CA ASP A 241 41.84 -79.39 74.27
C ASP A 241 42.38 -78.31 75.21
N ASP A 242 43.19 -78.73 76.17
CA ASP A 242 43.82 -77.85 77.15
C ASP A 242 44.86 -76.91 76.50
N ASP A 243 45.48 -77.34 75.39
CA ASP A 243 46.45 -76.55 74.61
C ASP A 243 45.77 -75.37 73.85
N CYS A 244 44.43 -75.37 73.79
CA CYS A 244 43.63 -74.41 73.04
C CYS A 244 42.97 -73.31 73.90
N VAL A 245 43.13 -73.33 75.22
CA VAL A 245 42.54 -72.30 76.11
C VAL A 245 43.09 -70.91 75.78
N GLY A 246 42.18 -69.95 75.56
CA GLY A 246 42.49 -68.57 75.19
C GLY A 246 42.80 -68.33 73.71
N ARG A 247 42.78 -69.39 72.87
CA ARG A 247 42.80 -69.25 71.40
C ARG A 247 41.42 -68.79 70.91
N SER A 248 41.40 -68.19 69.72
CA SER A 248 40.16 -67.71 69.12
C SER A 248 39.23 -68.86 68.75
N CYS A 249 37.94 -68.64 68.94
CA CYS A 249 36.85 -69.51 68.47
C CYS A 249 35.67 -68.64 68.03
N ASP A 250 34.55 -69.25 67.65
CA ASP A 250 33.31 -68.56 67.28
C ASP A 250 32.15 -69.13 68.10
N ASP A 251 31.41 -68.27 68.81
CA ASP A 251 30.28 -68.69 69.65
C ASP A 251 28.97 -68.92 68.87
N GLY A 252 28.99 -68.67 67.56
CA GLY A 252 27.90 -68.88 66.64
C GLY A 252 26.91 -67.70 66.55
N THR A 253 27.21 -66.53 67.13
CA THR A 253 26.36 -65.34 67.02
C THR A 253 27.02 -64.21 66.22
N ALA A 254 26.33 -63.72 65.17
CA ALA A 254 26.91 -62.75 64.23
C ALA A 254 27.00 -61.31 64.75
N CYS A 255 26.39 -61.01 65.92
CA CYS A 255 26.50 -59.70 66.57
C CYS A 255 27.63 -59.65 67.61
N THR A 256 28.49 -60.68 67.71
CA THR A 256 29.71 -60.66 68.52
C THR A 256 30.96 -60.91 67.68
N SER A 257 32.11 -60.43 68.16
CA SER A 257 33.40 -60.69 67.52
C SER A 257 34.54 -60.83 68.54
N GLY A 258 35.55 -61.62 68.16
CA GLY A 258 36.75 -61.83 68.95
C GLY A 258 36.63 -62.89 70.05
N ASP A 259 35.76 -63.89 69.86
CA ASP A 259 35.44 -64.90 70.86
C ASP A 259 36.66 -65.83 71.10
N THR A 260 36.79 -66.32 72.33
CA THR A 260 37.96 -67.13 72.74
C THR A 260 37.57 -68.36 73.55
N CYS A 261 38.31 -69.45 73.36
CA CYS A 261 38.10 -70.72 74.05
C CYS A 261 38.29 -70.51 75.55
N ALA A 262 37.24 -70.70 76.31
CA ALA A 262 37.26 -70.64 77.75
C ALA A 262 37.79 -71.96 78.33
N SER A 263 38.40 -71.88 79.52
CA SER A 263 38.98 -73.01 80.24
C SER A 263 37.99 -74.13 80.64
N ASP A 264 36.69 -73.93 80.46
CA ASP A 264 35.66 -74.96 80.66
C ASP A 264 35.27 -75.69 79.37
N GLY A 265 35.98 -75.41 78.27
CA GLY A 265 35.82 -76.07 76.97
C GLY A 265 34.82 -75.40 76.02
N GLY A 266 34.20 -74.28 76.41
CA GLY A 266 33.25 -73.54 75.57
C GLY A 266 33.86 -72.32 74.88
N CYS A 267 33.23 -71.85 73.79
CA CYS A 267 33.58 -70.57 73.17
C CYS A 267 32.74 -69.43 73.77
N ALA A 268 33.38 -68.37 74.29
CA ALA A 268 32.69 -67.26 74.94
C ALA A 268 32.85 -65.94 74.20
N ALA A 269 31.73 -65.22 74.02
CA ALA A 269 31.68 -63.92 73.36
C ALA A 269 32.53 -62.84 74.03
N SER A 270 33.29 -62.09 73.21
CA SER A 270 34.22 -61.06 73.69
C SER A 270 33.67 -59.62 73.57
N ILE A 271 33.04 -59.25 72.45
CA ILE A 271 32.51 -57.89 72.18
C ILE A 271 31.16 -57.98 71.44
N THR A 272 30.18 -57.13 71.77
CA THR A 272 28.88 -57.02 71.05
C THR A 272 28.83 -55.79 70.13
N GLU A 273 28.48 -55.99 68.85
CA GLU A 273 28.38 -54.93 67.82
C GLU A 273 27.13 -54.03 67.99
N ALA A 274 27.26 -52.71 67.78
CA ALA A 274 26.21 -51.71 68.01
C ALA A 274 25.88 -50.85 66.76
N CYS A 275 24.58 -50.80 66.38
CA CYS A 275 24.07 -50.14 65.17
C CYS A 275 23.92 -48.60 65.29
N ASN A 276 25.04 -47.87 65.33
CA ASN A 276 25.06 -46.43 65.63
C ASN A 276 25.09 -45.49 64.41
N GLU A 277 24.89 -45.99 63.20
CA GLU A 277 24.82 -45.12 62.01
C GLU A 277 23.64 -44.13 62.10
N THR A 278 23.90 -42.86 61.79
CA THR A 278 22.87 -41.82 61.71
C THR A 278 22.24 -41.78 60.32
N ARG A 279 20.90 -41.77 60.26
CA ARG A 279 20.13 -41.70 58.99
C ARG A 279 19.04 -40.63 59.12
N THR A 280 18.99 -39.65 58.22
CA THR A 280 18.28 -38.36 58.37
C THR A 280 16.76 -38.42 58.55
N CYS A 281 16.12 -39.59 58.40
CA CYS A 281 14.70 -39.79 58.75
C CYS A 281 14.45 -41.06 59.57
N PHE A 282 15.45 -41.56 60.30
CA PHE A 282 15.35 -42.77 61.14
C PHE A 282 15.98 -42.53 62.52
N ALA A 283 15.51 -43.25 63.53
CA ALA A 283 16.05 -43.16 64.89
C ALA A 283 17.41 -43.88 65.01
N THR A 284 18.29 -43.37 65.87
CA THR A 284 19.60 -43.96 66.20
C THR A 284 19.73 -44.08 67.73
N PRO A 285 20.23 -45.20 68.30
CA PRO A 285 20.76 -46.39 67.63
C PRO A 285 19.68 -47.32 67.05
N GLY A 286 20.04 -48.09 66.02
CA GLY A 286 19.25 -49.21 65.50
C GLY A 286 19.45 -50.50 66.31
N LEU A 287 18.80 -51.59 65.90
CA LEU A 287 18.91 -52.92 66.52
C LEU A 287 19.66 -53.90 65.59
N CYS A 288 20.66 -54.63 66.12
CA CYS A 288 21.40 -55.69 65.40
C CYS A 288 20.62 -57.01 65.45
N ASN A 289 20.52 -57.71 64.32
CA ASN A 289 19.92 -59.04 64.25
C ASN A 289 20.96 -60.14 64.59
N PRO A 290 20.79 -60.92 65.66
CA PRO A 290 21.79 -61.90 66.12
C PRO A 290 22.10 -63.03 65.12
N ASP A 291 21.15 -63.37 64.25
CA ASP A 291 21.30 -64.49 63.31
C ASP A 291 22.02 -64.09 62.00
N GLY A 292 22.30 -62.80 61.77
CA GLY A 292 22.86 -62.35 60.49
C GLY A 292 23.54 -60.98 60.48
N GLY A 293 23.73 -60.31 61.63
CA GLY A 293 24.56 -59.11 61.78
C GLY A 293 24.00 -57.81 61.17
N LEU A 294 22.80 -57.82 60.56
CA LEU A 294 22.22 -56.64 59.91
C LEU A 294 21.52 -55.69 60.90
N CYS A 295 21.74 -54.39 60.71
CA CYS A 295 21.13 -53.32 61.49
C CYS A 295 19.76 -52.88 60.96
N SER A 296 18.76 -52.81 61.84
CA SER A 296 17.41 -52.29 61.54
C SER A 296 17.14 -50.97 62.27
N TYR A 297 16.54 -49.99 61.57
CA TYR A 297 16.29 -48.63 62.07
C TYR A 297 14.80 -48.26 61.97
N THR A 298 14.25 -47.60 62.98
CA THR A 298 12.83 -47.18 63.01
C THR A 298 12.62 -45.86 62.26
N PRO A 299 11.66 -45.77 61.32
CA PRO A 299 11.35 -44.53 60.60
C PRO A 299 10.81 -43.43 61.53
N LEU A 300 11.24 -42.19 61.32
CA LEU A 300 10.76 -41.01 62.06
C LEU A 300 9.74 -40.20 61.23
N THR A 301 8.87 -39.50 61.95
CA THR A 301 8.05 -38.40 61.41
C THR A 301 8.50 -37.12 62.11
N LEU A 302 9.10 -36.20 61.36
CA LEU A 302 9.71 -34.97 61.91
C LEU A 302 9.06 -33.71 61.32
N PRO A 303 9.11 -32.55 62.00
CA PRO A 303 8.56 -31.29 61.50
C PRO A 303 9.28 -30.77 60.24
N ALA A 304 8.68 -29.81 59.53
CA ALA A 304 9.26 -29.20 58.32
C ALA A 304 10.67 -28.58 58.55
N GLY A 305 11.58 -28.78 57.59
CA GLY A 305 12.98 -28.34 57.61
C GLY A 305 13.94 -29.30 58.32
N SER A 306 13.46 -30.46 58.77
CA SER A 306 14.27 -31.49 59.45
C SER A 306 15.06 -32.39 58.50
N CYS A 307 14.68 -32.39 57.22
CA CYS A 307 15.37 -33.06 56.13
C CYS A 307 15.22 -32.22 54.85
N ASP A 308 15.98 -32.56 53.81
CA ASP A 308 15.91 -31.96 52.48
C ASP A 308 15.76 -33.10 51.47
N ASP A 309 14.73 -33.07 50.63
CA ASP A 309 14.47 -34.08 49.61
C ASP A 309 15.26 -33.84 48.31
N ASN A 310 16.10 -32.79 48.30
CA ASN A 310 16.89 -32.26 47.19
C ASN A 310 16.05 -31.88 45.96
N ASN A 311 14.74 -31.68 46.11
CA ASN A 311 13.88 -31.21 45.05
C ASN A 311 13.57 -29.71 45.24
N ALA A 312 14.19 -28.87 44.42
CA ALA A 312 14.01 -27.41 44.49
C ALA A 312 12.56 -26.92 44.18
N CYS A 313 11.67 -27.81 43.73
CA CYS A 313 10.24 -27.53 43.51
C CYS A 313 9.33 -27.99 44.65
N THR A 314 9.89 -28.52 45.72
CA THR A 314 9.21 -28.72 46.99
C THR A 314 9.70 -27.67 48.00
N VAL A 315 8.82 -27.33 48.94
CA VAL A 315 9.14 -26.47 50.07
C VAL A 315 8.62 -27.13 51.34
N GLN A 316 9.24 -26.80 52.47
CA GLN A 316 8.85 -27.33 53.78
C GLN A 316 9.01 -28.85 53.89
N ASP A 317 10.15 -29.36 53.42
CA ASP A 317 10.48 -30.79 53.44
C ASP A 317 10.44 -31.37 54.85
N ALA A 318 9.79 -32.52 55.01
CA ALA A 318 9.59 -33.17 56.28
C ALA A 318 9.76 -34.69 56.15
N CYS A 319 10.36 -35.31 57.15
CA CYS A 319 10.39 -36.77 57.22
C CYS A 319 8.97 -37.28 57.46
N THR A 320 8.48 -38.13 56.57
CA THR A 320 7.23 -38.86 56.75
C THR A 320 7.49 -40.34 56.48
N ASN A 321 7.34 -41.18 57.52
CA ASN A 321 7.52 -42.63 57.43
C ASN A 321 8.86 -43.06 56.79
N GLY A 322 9.95 -42.37 57.14
CA GLY A 322 11.31 -42.72 56.70
C GLY A 322 11.75 -42.13 55.35
N ALA A 323 10.86 -41.42 54.65
CA ALA A 323 11.20 -40.67 53.43
C ALA A 323 11.13 -39.16 53.70
N CYS A 324 12.05 -38.41 53.11
CA CYS A 324 11.98 -36.95 53.10
C CYS A 324 11.15 -36.49 51.89
N GLY A 325 10.21 -35.57 52.10
CA GLY A 325 9.42 -34.97 51.02
C GLY A 325 8.77 -33.65 51.43
N GLY A 326 8.57 -32.72 50.48
CA GLY A 326 7.94 -31.41 50.74
C GLY A 326 6.63 -31.14 49.99
N GLN A 327 6.07 -29.94 50.22
CA GLN A 327 4.87 -29.44 49.55
C GLN A 327 5.22 -28.79 48.20
N PRO A 328 4.38 -28.89 47.15
CA PRO A 328 4.67 -28.30 45.85
C PRO A 328 4.81 -26.77 45.92
N LYS A 329 5.91 -26.24 45.37
CA LYS A 329 6.16 -24.80 45.23
C LYS A 329 5.18 -24.16 44.23
N THR A 330 4.45 -23.15 44.66
CA THR A 330 3.55 -22.36 43.80
C THR A 330 4.28 -21.22 43.13
N CYS A 331 4.07 -21.06 41.81
CA CYS A 331 4.66 -19.96 41.05
C CYS A 331 3.91 -18.63 41.29
N PRO A 332 4.63 -17.48 41.27
CA PRO A 332 4.02 -16.15 41.25
C PRO A 332 3.03 -15.98 40.08
N ALA A 333 2.22 -14.91 40.14
CA ALA A 333 1.32 -14.57 39.04
C ALA A 333 2.12 -14.34 37.73
N PRO A 334 1.66 -14.89 36.61
CA PRO A 334 2.38 -14.77 35.34
C PRO A 334 2.39 -13.33 34.82
N PRO A 335 3.42 -12.94 34.04
CA PRO A 335 3.40 -11.70 33.25
C PRO A 335 2.24 -11.68 32.23
N THR A 336 1.87 -10.50 31.75
CA THR A 336 0.87 -10.34 30.68
C THR A 336 1.23 -11.20 29.47
N CYS A 337 0.24 -11.88 28.88
CA CYS A 337 0.41 -12.83 27.78
C CYS A 337 1.13 -14.14 28.12
N PHE A 338 1.20 -14.51 29.39
CA PHE A 338 1.69 -15.82 29.82
C PHE A 338 0.65 -16.60 30.67
N GLY A 339 0.63 -17.92 30.50
CA GLY A 339 -0.19 -18.84 31.28
C GLY A 339 0.36 -19.13 32.67
N THR A 340 -0.33 -19.96 33.44
CA THR A 340 0.08 -20.34 34.82
C THR A 340 1.48 -20.95 34.84
N GLY A 341 2.32 -20.49 35.78
CA GLY A 341 3.70 -20.94 35.89
C GLY A 341 3.83 -22.38 36.39
N VAL A 342 4.82 -23.10 35.87
CA VAL A 342 5.21 -24.44 36.32
C VAL A 342 6.62 -24.37 36.90
N CYS A 343 6.78 -24.91 38.12
CA CYS A 343 8.09 -25.01 38.75
C CYS A 343 8.93 -26.08 38.05
N GLN A 344 10.19 -25.76 37.74
CA GLN A 344 11.16 -26.66 37.12
C GLN A 344 12.34 -26.89 38.06
N ALA A 345 12.51 -28.12 38.53
CA ALA A 345 13.60 -28.49 39.44
C ALA A 345 14.99 -28.33 38.78
N THR A 346 15.05 -28.44 37.45
CA THR A 346 16.25 -28.25 36.62
C THR A 346 16.73 -26.79 36.56
N LEU A 347 15.93 -25.82 37.01
CA LEU A 347 16.26 -24.39 37.07
C LEU A 347 16.40 -23.92 38.53
N ASP A 348 16.96 -24.75 39.41
CA ASP A 348 17.07 -24.46 40.85
C ASP A 348 15.73 -24.03 41.49
N GLY A 349 14.63 -24.65 41.04
CA GLY A 349 13.28 -24.33 41.51
C GLY A 349 12.67 -23.06 40.89
N GLY A 350 13.19 -22.62 39.75
CA GLY A 350 12.65 -21.52 38.96
C GLY A 350 11.28 -21.83 38.35
N CYS A 351 10.49 -20.78 38.09
CA CYS A 351 9.20 -20.89 37.43
C CYS A 351 9.33 -20.56 35.95
N THR A 352 8.77 -21.42 35.11
CA THR A 352 8.63 -21.18 33.67
C THR A 352 7.18 -20.90 33.34
N TYR A 353 6.95 -19.98 32.40
CA TYR A 353 5.62 -19.58 31.98
C TYR A 353 5.50 -19.76 30.47
N ALA A 354 4.49 -20.50 30.03
CA ALA A 354 4.21 -20.68 28.61
C ALA A 354 3.47 -19.44 28.05
N PRO A 355 3.83 -18.92 26.86
CA PRO A 355 3.07 -17.87 26.21
C PRO A 355 1.62 -18.29 25.97
N LEU A 356 0.68 -17.34 26.13
CA LEU A 356 -0.71 -17.53 25.72
C LEU A 356 -0.80 -17.52 24.18
N ILE A 357 -1.79 -18.21 23.63
CA ILE A 357 -1.98 -18.29 22.19
C ILE A 357 -2.15 -16.90 21.57
N ALA A 358 -1.65 -16.75 20.33
CA ALA A 358 -1.90 -15.56 19.52
C ALA A 358 -3.40 -15.27 19.46
N SER A 359 -3.80 -13.99 19.61
CA SER A 359 -5.18 -13.49 19.77
C SER A 359 -5.80 -13.50 21.17
N SER A 360 -5.13 -14.07 22.18
CA SER A 360 -5.60 -13.94 23.57
C SER A 360 -5.68 -12.46 23.98
N GLY A 361 -6.78 -12.04 24.60
CA GLY A 361 -6.96 -10.64 24.98
C GLY A 361 -5.93 -10.20 26.03
N CYS A 362 -5.32 -9.04 25.81
CA CYS A 362 -4.38 -8.42 26.75
C CYS A 362 -4.58 -6.90 26.75
N ASN A 363 -3.70 -6.16 27.43
CA ASN A 363 -3.63 -4.69 27.32
C ASN A 363 -2.15 -4.30 27.20
N ASP A 364 -1.79 -3.61 26.13
CA ASP A 364 -0.38 -3.26 25.84
C ASP A 364 0.07 -1.95 26.52
N GLY A 365 -0.84 -1.32 27.27
CA GLY A 365 -0.63 -0.06 27.97
C GLY A 365 -0.69 1.18 27.09
N ASN A 366 -0.94 1.03 25.79
CA ASN A 366 -1.05 2.14 24.85
C ASN A 366 -2.53 2.52 24.64
N ASN A 367 -2.92 3.71 25.06
CA ASN A 367 -4.30 4.17 24.89
C ASN A 367 -4.69 4.43 23.42
N CYS A 368 -3.72 4.43 22.48
CA CYS A 368 -3.97 4.59 21.04
C CYS A 368 -4.09 3.28 20.28
N THR A 369 -4.03 2.14 20.96
CA THR A 369 -4.26 0.83 20.36
C THR A 369 -5.64 0.31 20.74
N THR A 370 -6.24 -0.45 19.83
CA THR A 370 -7.51 -1.14 20.04
C THR A 370 -7.33 -2.61 19.72
N ASN A 371 -8.15 -3.49 20.31
CA ASN A 371 -8.06 -4.94 20.11
C ASN A 371 -6.69 -5.54 20.50
N ASP A 372 -6.18 -5.13 21.65
CA ASP A 372 -4.94 -5.64 22.24
C ASP A 372 -4.97 -7.16 22.40
N ARG A 373 -3.97 -7.81 21.81
CA ARG A 373 -3.86 -9.26 21.73
C ARG A 373 -2.42 -9.73 21.91
N CYS A 374 -2.29 -10.94 22.44
CA CYS A 374 -1.00 -11.61 22.53
C CYS A 374 -0.51 -12.04 21.14
N ASP A 375 0.80 -12.01 20.93
CA ASP A 375 1.48 -12.45 19.69
C ASP A 375 1.76 -13.94 19.62
N GLY A 376 1.64 -14.67 20.74
CA GLY A 376 1.99 -16.08 20.83
C GLY A 376 3.42 -16.33 21.34
N ASP A 377 4.23 -15.28 21.46
CA ASP A 377 5.62 -15.31 21.91
C ASP A 377 5.83 -14.55 23.24
N GLY A 378 4.75 -13.97 23.79
CA GLY A 378 4.74 -13.31 25.10
C GLY A 378 4.64 -11.78 25.03
N GLY A 379 4.56 -11.21 23.83
CA GLY A 379 4.27 -9.80 23.62
C GLY A 379 2.76 -9.53 23.60
N CYS A 380 2.38 -8.35 24.08
CA CYS A 380 1.04 -7.80 23.94
C CYS A 380 1.09 -6.60 23.00
N PHE A 381 0.23 -6.58 21.99
CA PHE A 381 0.16 -5.50 21.00
C PHE A 381 -1.29 -5.28 20.58
N GLY A 382 -1.67 -4.04 20.31
CA GLY A 382 -2.96 -3.74 19.68
C GLY A 382 -2.85 -3.09 18.31
N ASP A 383 -4.00 -2.99 17.64
CA ASP A 383 -4.13 -2.32 16.35
C ASP A 383 -4.11 -0.81 16.58
N LEU A 384 -3.11 -0.13 16.01
CA LEU A 384 -2.95 1.31 16.15
C LEU A 384 -4.14 2.05 15.54
N GLN A 385 -4.87 2.79 16.35
CA GLN A 385 -5.92 3.70 15.88
C GLN A 385 -5.26 4.94 15.27
N THR A 386 -5.49 5.17 13.98
CA THR A 386 -5.01 6.37 13.29
C THR A 386 -5.87 7.58 13.66
N CYS A 387 -5.31 8.50 14.44
CA CYS A 387 -5.95 9.78 14.75
C CYS A 387 -5.79 10.80 13.60
N THR A 388 -6.64 10.68 12.58
CA THR A 388 -6.67 11.62 11.47
C THR A 388 -7.23 12.97 11.93
N PRO A 389 -6.49 14.09 11.80
CA PRO A 389 -6.96 15.40 12.21
C PRO A 389 -8.28 15.77 11.49
N PRO A 390 -9.34 16.16 12.21
CA PRO A 390 -10.63 16.49 11.61
C PRO A 390 -10.58 17.67 10.64
N THR A 391 -9.69 18.63 10.90
CA THR A 391 -9.44 19.80 10.04
C THR A 391 -7.96 20.15 10.06
N ASN A 392 -7.51 20.98 9.10
CA ASN A 392 -6.17 21.57 9.06
C ASN A 392 -5.84 22.53 10.23
N CYS A 393 -6.80 22.85 11.10
CA CYS A 393 -6.54 23.56 12.35
C CYS A 393 -6.22 22.66 13.54
N HIS A 394 -6.20 21.35 13.31
CA HIS A 394 -5.72 20.35 14.26
C HIS A 394 -4.26 20.02 13.90
N ALA A 395 -3.42 19.78 14.90
CA ALA A 395 -2.04 19.36 14.67
C ALA A 395 -1.99 18.06 13.84
N SER A 396 -0.93 17.91 13.03
CA SER A 396 -0.74 16.77 12.13
C SER A 396 -0.62 15.42 12.85
N SER A 397 -0.43 15.43 14.17
CA SER A 397 -0.44 14.26 15.05
C SER A 397 -1.40 14.49 16.22
N GLY A 398 -2.38 13.60 16.38
CA GLY A 398 -3.21 13.51 17.58
C GLY A 398 -2.62 12.55 18.61
N THR A 399 -2.97 12.72 19.88
CA THR A 399 -2.70 11.75 20.96
C THR A 399 -4.03 11.13 21.42
N CYS A 400 -4.03 10.02 22.15
CA CYS A 400 -5.26 9.45 22.70
C CYS A 400 -5.35 9.72 24.20
N ASP A 401 -6.56 10.07 24.66
CA ASP A 401 -6.84 10.21 26.08
C ASP A 401 -6.98 8.85 26.79
N PRO A 402 -7.12 8.78 28.12
CA PRO A 402 -7.30 7.52 28.85
C PRO A 402 -8.52 6.69 28.48
N SER A 403 -9.45 7.24 27.68
CA SER A 403 -10.62 6.52 27.15
C SER A 403 -10.42 6.01 25.72
N GLY A 404 -9.26 6.28 25.11
CA GLY A 404 -8.95 5.94 23.72
C GLY A 404 -9.48 6.94 22.69
N ALA A 405 -9.99 8.10 23.14
CA ALA A 405 -10.46 9.14 22.23
C ALA A 405 -9.29 9.99 21.73
N CYS A 406 -9.24 10.22 20.42
CA CYS A 406 -8.23 11.10 19.82
C CYS A 406 -8.45 12.55 20.28
N ILE A 407 -7.37 13.16 20.76
CA ILE A 407 -7.27 14.55 21.17
C ILE A 407 -6.18 15.23 20.33
N TRP A 408 -6.41 16.49 19.98
CA TRP A 408 -5.50 17.28 19.16
C TRP A 408 -5.27 18.65 19.78
N THR A 409 -4.06 19.18 19.61
CA THR A 409 -3.76 20.57 19.93
C THR A 409 -4.12 21.47 18.76
N ALA A 410 -4.62 22.68 19.05
CA ALA A 410 -4.92 23.67 18.03
C ALA A 410 -3.61 24.17 17.38
N VAL A 411 -3.57 24.21 16.05
CA VAL A 411 -2.51 24.91 15.31
C VAL A 411 -2.88 26.38 15.28
N SER A 412 -2.05 27.26 15.85
CA SER A 412 -2.27 28.71 15.78
C SER A 412 -1.50 29.31 14.61
N GLY A 413 -2.17 30.14 13.80
CA GLY A 413 -1.54 30.84 12.67
C GLY A 413 -1.29 30.01 11.41
N GLY A 414 -1.63 28.71 11.41
CA GLY A 414 -1.64 27.88 10.20
C GLY A 414 -2.74 28.30 9.23
N SER A 415 -2.49 28.17 7.92
CA SER A 415 -3.49 28.45 6.89
C SER A 415 -4.58 27.38 6.90
N CYS A 416 -5.84 27.81 6.82
CA CYS A 416 -6.97 26.89 6.72
C CYS A 416 -7.92 27.26 5.58
N ASP A 417 -8.37 26.23 4.87
CA ASP A 417 -9.49 26.29 3.93
C ASP A 417 -10.66 25.53 4.56
N ALA A 418 -11.69 26.26 4.99
CA ALA A 418 -12.89 25.68 5.60
C ALA A 418 -13.83 25.09 4.54
N GLY A 419 -13.35 24.13 3.74
CA GLY A 419 -14.16 23.27 2.88
C GLY A 419 -14.94 23.89 1.71
N MET A 420 -15.41 25.15 1.77
CA MET A 420 -16.13 25.90 0.72
C MET A 420 -16.15 27.44 0.99
N GLY A 421 -15.12 28.04 1.60
CA GLY A 421 -15.08 29.47 1.97
C GLY A 421 -13.68 30.10 1.92
N PRO A 422 -13.53 31.42 2.19
CA PRO A 422 -12.27 32.14 2.03
C PRO A 422 -11.14 31.56 2.90
N PRO A 423 -9.89 31.58 2.42
CA PRO A 423 -8.73 31.15 3.21
C PRO A 423 -8.63 31.96 4.51
N GLY A 424 -8.34 31.26 5.60
CA GLY A 424 -8.28 31.78 6.96
C GLY A 424 -6.99 31.41 7.69
N THR A 425 -6.86 31.91 8.91
CA THR A 425 -5.86 31.47 9.88
C THR A 425 -6.53 30.70 11.01
N CYS A 426 -5.94 29.58 11.40
CA CYS A 426 -6.46 28.79 12.50
C CYS A 426 -6.38 29.56 13.84
N GLY A 427 -7.54 29.74 14.46
CA GLY A 427 -7.70 30.36 15.77
C GLY A 427 -7.61 29.34 16.91
N ALA A 428 -7.61 29.84 18.15
CA ALA A 428 -7.39 29.04 19.36
C ALA A 428 -8.47 27.96 19.64
N ASN A 429 -9.63 28.02 18.96
CA ASN A 429 -10.77 27.11 19.17
C ASN A 429 -10.94 26.08 18.04
N PHE A 430 -9.89 25.74 17.28
CA PHE A 430 -9.97 24.87 16.09
C PHE A 430 -10.83 25.42 14.94
N VAL A 431 -11.21 26.70 15.03
CA VAL A 431 -12.01 27.41 14.04
C VAL A 431 -11.08 28.13 13.08
N CYS A 432 -11.38 28.03 11.79
CA CYS A 432 -10.73 28.84 10.76
C CYS A 432 -11.24 30.28 10.85
N ASP A 433 -10.40 31.20 11.33
CA ASP A 433 -10.73 32.62 11.35
C ASP A 433 -10.45 33.18 9.96
N PRO A 434 -11.47 33.58 9.17
CA PRO A 434 -11.25 34.07 7.82
C PRO A 434 -10.30 35.27 7.85
N VAL A 435 -9.34 35.30 6.92
CA VAL A 435 -8.45 36.45 6.79
C VAL A 435 -9.30 37.66 6.42
N GLN A 436 -9.61 38.51 7.41
CA GLN A 436 -10.30 39.79 7.26
C GLN A 436 -9.42 40.83 6.53
N THR A 437 -8.65 40.42 5.53
CA THR A 437 -7.88 41.29 4.62
C THR A 437 -7.97 40.89 3.14
N ALA A 438 -8.50 39.71 2.79
CA ALA A 438 -8.74 39.36 1.39
C ALA A 438 -9.99 40.09 0.87
N LEU A 439 -9.82 40.85 -0.20
CA LEU A 439 -10.91 41.62 -0.83
C LEU A 439 -11.93 40.74 -1.54
N PHE A 440 -11.52 39.55 -1.99
CA PHE A 440 -12.36 38.56 -2.65
C PHE A 440 -12.24 37.21 -1.94
N PRO A 441 -13.34 36.47 -1.74
CA PRO A 441 -13.28 35.14 -1.12
C PRO A 441 -12.78 34.05 -2.09
N PHE A 442 -12.21 34.44 -3.22
CA PHE A 442 -11.72 33.58 -4.29
C PHE A 442 -10.66 34.31 -5.11
N THR A 443 -9.79 33.56 -5.78
CA THR A 443 -8.81 34.13 -6.72
C THR A 443 -9.48 34.61 -8.01
N PRO A 444 -9.44 35.92 -8.34
CA PRO A 444 -9.98 36.45 -9.60
C PRO A 444 -9.19 35.95 -10.82
N SER A 445 -9.84 35.80 -11.98
CA SER A 445 -9.20 35.18 -13.15
C SER A 445 -8.17 36.06 -13.86
N ASN A 446 -8.35 37.38 -13.87
CA ASN A 446 -7.55 38.31 -14.69
C ASN A 446 -6.72 39.33 -13.88
N PHE A 447 -6.76 39.27 -12.55
CA PHE A 447 -5.96 40.14 -11.67
C PHE A 447 -5.71 39.49 -10.30
N THR A 448 -4.70 39.98 -9.58
CA THR A 448 -4.47 39.70 -8.16
C THR A 448 -4.83 40.92 -7.31
N GLU A 449 -5.18 40.72 -6.05
CA GLU A 449 -5.59 41.83 -5.17
C GLU A 449 -4.49 42.88 -4.97
N ALA A 450 -3.22 42.46 -4.98
CA ALA A 450 -2.07 43.34 -4.87
C ALA A 450 -1.90 44.32 -6.05
N GLN A 451 -2.51 44.01 -7.20
CA GLN A 451 -2.46 44.86 -8.39
C GLN A 451 -3.59 45.89 -8.42
N LEU A 452 -4.59 45.78 -7.53
CA LEU A 452 -5.72 46.70 -7.53
C LEU A 452 -5.30 48.09 -7.04
N PRO A 453 -5.88 49.17 -7.61
CA PRO A 453 -5.66 50.50 -7.10
C PRO A 453 -6.18 50.61 -5.65
N ALA A 454 -5.73 51.65 -4.94
CA ALA A 454 -6.23 51.96 -3.62
C ALA A 454 -7.76 52.11 -3.64
N ASP A 455 -8.42 51.72 -2.54
CA ASP A 455 -9.87 51.80 -2.45
C ASP A 455 -10.33 53.26 -2.52
N GLY A 456 -11.15 53.58 -3.52
CA GLY A 456 -11.85 54.86 -3.54
C GLY A 456 -12.93 54.95 -2.46
N GLY A 457 -13.31 53.82 -1.84
CA GLY A 457 -14.25 53.72 -0.73
C GLY A 457 -15.71 53.97 -1.11
N VAL A 458 -16.03 54.15 -2.40
CA VAL A 458 -17.34 54.64 -2.85
C VAL A 458 -18.00 53.65 -3.82
N ALA A 459 -19.31 53.51 -3.67
CA ALA A 459 -20.16 52.76 -4.59
C ALA A 459 -20.21 53.42 -5.98
N THR A 460 -20.04 52.63 -7.03
CA THR A 460 -20.23 53.10 -8.41
C THR A 460 -21.70 52.93 -8.78
N ASN A 461 -22.41 54.06 -8.92
CA ASN A 461 -23.83 54.08 -9.27
C ASN A 461 -24.02 54.77 -10.63
N PHE A 462 -24.55 54.04 -11.61
CA PHE A 462 -24.95 54.60 -12.90
C PHE A 462 -26.43 54.96 -12.87
N THR A 463 -26.72 56.27 -12.79
CA THR A 463 -28.09 56.81 -12.67
C THR A 463 -28.62 57.40 -13.97
N ALA A 464 -27.76 57.58 -14.97
CA ALA A 464 -28.08 58.05 -16.31
C ALA A 464 -27.29 57.25 -17.35
N ASN A 465 -27.77 57.23 -18.60
CA ASN A 465 -27.06 56.59 -19.70
C ASN A 465 -25.62 57.10 -19.75
N THR A 466 -24.64 56.21 -19.78
CA THR A 466 -23.23 56.58 -19.64
C THR A 466 -22.41 55.84 -20.66
N THR A 467 -21.54 56.56 -21.36
CA THR A 467 -20.51 55.96 -22.22
C THR A 467 -19.18 56.07 -21.50
N ILE A 468 -18.52 54.94 -21.26
CA ILE A 468 -17.16 54.84 -20.75
C ILE A 468 -16.23 54.71 -21.95
N ASP A 469 -15.31 55.66 -22.08
CA ASP A 469 -14.19 55.57 -23.00
C ASP A 469 -13.00 54.96 -22.26
N THR A 470 -12.61 53.75 -22.66
CA THR A 470 -11.55 52.96 -22.01
C THR A 470 -10.14 53.40 -22.39
N ASP A 471 -9.99 54.16 -23.48
CA ASP A 471 -8.71 54.70 -23.93
C ASP A 471 -8.41 56.00 -23.22
N ALA A 472 -9.40 56.91 -23.17
CA ALA A 472 -9.32 58.18 -22.46
C ALA A 472 -9.54 58.04 -20.94
N VAL A 473 -10.09 56.91 -20.49
CA VAL A 473 -10.49 56.67 -19.08
C VAL A 473 -11.44 57.78 -18.59
N THR A 474 -12.47 58.05 -19.40
CA THR A 474 -13.49 59.07 -19.11
C THR A 474 -14.90 58.51 -19.24
N ALA A 475 -15.88 59.19 -18.66
CA ALA A 475 -17.27 58.85 -18.82
C ALA A 475 -18.12 60.09 -19.14
N THR A 476 -19.18 59.89 -19.93
CA THR A 476 -20.12 60.96 -20.27
C THR A 476 -21.00 61.35 -19.07
N ASN A 477 -21.76 62.45 -19.22
CA ASN A 477 -22.74 62.92 -18.23
C ASN A 477 -22.17 63.22 -16.84
N GLY A 478 -20.86 63.51 -16.76
CA GLY A 478 -20.18 63.79 -15.50
C GLY A 478 -20.10 62.59 -14.56
N GLN A 479 -20.35 61.37 -15.05
CA GLN A 479 -20.18 60.16 -14.25
C GLN A 479 -18.73 60.07 -13.78
N THR A 480 -18.55 60.04 -12.46
CA THR A 480 -17.23 59.80 -11.89
C THR A 480 -16.93 58.30 -11.97
N LEU A 481 -15.83 57.95 -12.64
CA LEU A 481 -15.36 56.58 -12.70
C LEU A 481 -14.58 56.23 -11.41
N PRO A 482 -14.69 54.99 -10.92
CA PRO A 482 -13.87 54.53 -9.80
C PRO A 482 -12.37 54.53 -10.13
N PRO A 483 -11.49 54.47 -9.12
CA PRO A 483 -10.05 54.30 -9.33
C PRO A 483 -9.78 53.10 -10.23
N SER A 484 -8.84 53.29 -11.16
CA SER A 484 -8.51 52.27 -12.15
C SER A 484 -7.02 52.12 -12.37
N THR A 485 -6.64 50.97 -12.90
CA THR A 485 -5.29 50.65 -13.38
C THR A 485 -5.40 49.73 -14.60
N VAL A 486 -4.32 49.59 -15.38
CA VAL A 486 -4.29 48.69 -16.52
C VAL A 486 -3.52 47.42 -16.15
N ILE A 487 -4.17 46.26 -16.26
CA ILE A 487 -3.59 44.94 -15.96
C ILE A 487 -3.74 44.07 -17.20
N ASN A 488 -2.62 43.58 -17.75
CA ASN A 488 -2.61 42.72 -18.94
C ASN A 488 -3.44 43.27 -20.12
N GLY A 489 -3.47 44.60 -20.27
CA GLY A 489 -4.21 45.30 -21.33
C GLY A 489 -5.68 45.62 -21.01
N ALA A 490 -6.24 45.08 -19.92
CA ALA A 490 -7.58 45.41 -19.45
C ALA A 490 -7.57 46.61 -18.49
N LEU A 491 -8.56 47.48 -18.60
CA LEU A 491 -8.82 48.58 -17.67
C LEU A 491 -9.61 48.04 -16.47
N VAL A 492 -8.96 47.97 -15.30
CA VAL A 492 -9.49 47.38 -14.08
C VAL A 492 -9.91 48.48 -13.12
N PHE A 493 -11.21 48.57 -12.89
CA PHE A 493 -11.85 49.46 -11.93
C PHE A 493 -12.04 48.76 -10.58
N ARG A 494 -11.74 49.44 -9.47
CA ARG A 494 -12.05 48.95 -8.12
C ARG A 494 -13.17 49.76 -7.48
N THR A 495 -14.21 49.09 -6.99
CA THR A 495 -15.36 49.74 -6.32
C THR A 495 -15.92 48.86 -5.20
N THR A 496 -16.58 49.46 -4.21
CA THR A 496 -17.21 48.71 -3.10
C THR A 496 -18.54 48.07 -3.52
N SER A 497 -19.29 48.73 -4.39
CA SER A 497 -20.46 48.16 -5.05
C SER A 497 -20.61 48.72 -6.46
N LEU A 498 -21.34 48.00 -7.31
CA LEU A 498 -21.65 48.41 -8.68
C LEU A 498 -23.16 48.32 -8.89
N ASN A 499 -23.82 49.46 -9.07
CA ASN A 499 -25.26 49.51 -9.28
C ASN A 499 -25.59 50.27 -10.56
N VAL A 500 -26.44 49.68 -11.39
CA VAL A 500 -27.00 50.35 -12.57
C VAL A 500 -28.50 50.55 -12.33
N ASN A 501 -29.03 51.75 -12.51
CA ASN A 501 -30.47 51.95 -12.33
C ASN A 501 -31.28 51.31 -13.49
N GLY A 502 -32.52 50.93 -13.21
CA GLY A 502 -33.42 50.42 -14.26
C GLY A 502 -33.62 51.47 -15.37
N GLY A 503 -33.55 51.04 -16.62
CA GLY A 503 -33.62 51.91 -17.80
C GLY A 503 -32.32 52.63 -18.16
N VAL A 504 -31.25 52.45 -17.38
CA VAL A 504 -29.93 53.01 -17.69
C VAL A 504 -29.13 52.06 -18.57
N THR A 505 -28.52 52.61 -19.61
CA THR A 505 -27.54 51.93 -20.47
C THR A 505 -26.13 52.44 -20.19
N VAL A 506 -25.24 51.52 -19.82
CA VAL A 506 -23.79 51.75 -19.72
C VAL A 506 -23.13 51.17 -20.96
N THR A 507 -22.59 52.03 -21.81
CA THR A 507 -21.86 51.65 -23.01
C THR A 507 -20.37 51.75 -22.75
N ILE A 508 -19.61 50.72 -23.06
CA ILE A 508 -18.16 50.68 -22.92
C ILE A 508 -17.57 50.66 -24.32
N ASN A 509 -16.74 51.65 -24.63
CA ASN A 509 -16.09 51.83 -25.92
C ASN A 509 -14.57 51.98 -25.73
N GLY A 510 -13.81 51.74 -26.79
CA GLY A 510 -12.35 51.89 -26.81
C GLY A 510 -11.63 50.55 -26.91
N SER A 511 -10.29 50.61 -26.91
CA SER A 511 -9.45 49.45 -27.23
C SER A 511 -9.25 48.47 -26.08
N ARG A 512 -9.57 48.84 -24.83
CA ARG A 512 -9.28 48.04 -23.65
C ARG A 512 -10.51 47.28 -23.14
N PRO A 513 -10.40 45.97 -22.87
CA PRO A 513 -11.38 45.25 -22.05
C PRO A 513 -11.59 45.94 -20.70
N VAL A 514 -12.78 45.82 -20.12
CA VAL A 514 -13.08 46.39 -18.81
C VAL A 514 -13.29 45.31 -17.77
N ILE A 515 -12.70 45.50 -16.60
CA ILE A 515 -12.94 44.66 -15.42
C ILE A 515 -13.47 45.55 -14.29
N PHE A 516 -14.61 45.19 -13.72
CA PHE A 516 -15.05 45.75 -12.45
C PHE A 516 -14.72 44.77 -11.32
N ALA A 517 -13.74 45.14 -10.50
CA ALA A 517 -13.39 44.46 -9.25
C ALA A 517 -14.25 45.06 -8.11
N VAL A 518 -15.33 44.36 -7.78
CA VAL A 518 -16.35 44.77 -6.80
C VAL A 518 -16.12 44.04 -5.49
N THR A 519 -15.66 44.75 -4.46
CA THR A 519 -15.33 44.15 -3.15
C THR A 519 -16.56 43.89 -2.26
N GLY A 520 -17.73 44.34 -2.69
CA GLY A 520 -19.04 44.01 -2.12
C GLY A 520 -19.95 43.33 -3.14
N SER A 521 -21.16 43.87 -3.33
CA SER A 521 -22.18 43.31 -4.24
C SER A 521 -22.41 44.19 -5.46
N ALA A 522 -22.95 43.58 -6.52
CA ALA A 522 -23.30 44.27 -7.76
C ALA A 522 -24.74 43.96 -8.18
N THR A 523 -25.46 44.99 -8.62
CA THR A 523 -26.87 44.90 -9.05
C THR A 523 -27.08 45.55 -10.40
N ILE A 524 -27.56 44.75 -11.36
CA ILE A 524 -27.98 45.19 -12.68
C ILE A 524 -29.45 44.77 -12.84
N PRO A 525 -30.41 45.62 -12.44
CA PRO A 525 -31.83 45.29 -12.37
C PRO A 525 -32.46 45.18 -13.76
N ASN A 526 -33.73 44.79 -13.80
CA ASN A 526 -34.51 44.72 -15.03
C ASN A 526 -34.44 46.03 -15.83
N ASN A 527 -34.31 45.92 -17.15
CA ASN A 527 -34.17 47.02 -18.09
C ASN A 527 -32.89 47.87 -17.95
N ALA A 528 -31.97 47.52 -17.04
CA ALA A 528 -30.60 48.04 -17.10
C ALA A 528 -29.79 47.29 -18.16
N VAL A 529 -28.87 47.98 -18.81
CA VAL A 529 -28.07 47.43 -19.91
C VAL A 529 -26.61 47.82 -19.73
N ILE A 530 -25.70 46.85 -19.85
CA ILE A 530 -24.27 47.09 -20.01
C ILE A 530 -23.85 46.50 -21.36
N ILE A 531 -23.27 47.31 -22.24
CA ILE A 531 -22.81 46.88 -23.57
C ILE A 531 -21.33 47.21 -23.70
N ALA A 532 -20.51 46.21 -24.02
CA ALA A 532 -19.10 46.37 -24.36
C ALA A 532 -18.90 46.25 -25.87
N ASN A 533 -18.63 47.38 -26.52
CA ASN A 533 -18.26 47.43 -27.94
C ASN A 533 -16.72 47.47 -28.05
N ALA A 534 -16.15 46.86 -29.09
CA ALA A 534 -14.74 47.13 -29.37
C ALA A 534 -14.61 48.51 -30.01
N GLY A 535 -13.69 49.34 -29.51
CA GLY A 535 -13.24 50.55 -30.19
C GLY A 535 -11.98 50.33 -31.03
N ARG A 536 -11.30 49.19 -30.86
CA ARG A 536 -10.14 48.80 -31.66
C ARG A 536 -9.92 47.29 -31.62
N GLN A 537 -9.47 46.75 -32.75
CA GLN A 537 -9.16 45.33 -32.89
C GLN A 537 -7.99 44.88 -31.99
N PRO A 538 -8.13 43.78 -31.21
CA PRO A 538 -7.01 43.16 -30.51
C PRO A 538 -5.91 42.69 -31.46
N SER A 539 -4.63 42.82 -31.07
CA SER A 539 -3.48 42.39 -31.89
C SER A 539 -3.51 40.91 -32.26
N SER A 540 -4.06 40.07 -31.37
CA SER A 540 -4.25 38.63 -31.55
C SER A 540 -5.35 38.25 -32.56
N CYS A 541 -6.08 39.22 -33.12
CA CYS A 541 -6.97 38.98 -34.25
C CYS A 541 -6.21 38.94 -35.59
N ALA A 542 -5.04 39.56 -35.68
CA ALA A 542 -4.33 39.78 -36.96
C ALA A 542 -3.78 38.50 -37.61
N THR A 543 -3.65 37.40 -36.86
CA THR A 543 -3.07 36.14 -37.38
C THR A 543 -4.11 35.21 -37.99
N SER A 544 -5.37 35.25 -37.55
CA SER A 544 -6.39 34.29 -37.99
C SER A 544 -7.85 34.65 -37.69
N GLY A 545 -8.14 35.60 -36.81
CA GLY A 545 -9.51 35.88 -36.36
C GLY A 545 -10.24 36.96 -37.16
N ASN A 546 -9.51 37.79 -37.91
CA ASN A 546 -10.14 38.73 -38.81
C ASN A 546 -10.80 38.02 -39.97
N GLY A 547 -11.96 38.53 -40.37
CA GLY A 547 -12.47 38.23 -41.71
C GLY A 547 -11.49 38.71 -42.76
N GLY A 548 -11.24 37.89 -43.77
CA GLY A 548 -10.46 38.26 -44.94
C GLY A 548 -11.18 39.34 -45.72
N ASP A 549 -10.44 40.36 -46.15
CA ASP A 549 -10.97 41.36 -47.05
C ASP A 549 -11.40 40.70 -48.37
N GLY A 550 -12.44 41.25 -49.00
CA GLY A 550 -12.81 40.89 -50.37
C GLY A 550 -11.66 41.15 -51.35
N SER A 551 -11.74 40.57 -52.55
CA SER A 551 -10.76 40.78 -53.61
C SER A 551 -11.37 41.53 -54.79
N ASP A 552 -10.57 42.40 -55.42
CA ASP A 552 -10.83 43.01 -56.72
C ASP A 552 -9.99 42.27 -57.78
N ILE A 553 -10.63 41.77 -58.84
CA ILE A 553 -9.98 40.94 -59.87
C ILE A 553 -9.84 41.70 -61.21
N GLY A 554 -10.13 43.01 -61.26
CA GLY A 554 -9.52 43.91 -62.24
C GLY A 554 -10.43 44.87 -62.99
N GLY A 555 -10.03 46.16 -62.95
CA GLY A 555 -9.52 46.83 -64.15
C GLY A 555 -10.51 47.55 -65.08
N GLY A 556 -11.61 48.09 -64.57
CA GLY A 556 -12.51 48.94 -65.35
C GLY A 556 -13.64 49.53 -64.50
N ALA A 557 -14.35 50.54 -65.00
CA ALA A 557 -15.34 51.33 -64.26
C ALA A 557 -16.67 50.60 -63.91
N GLY A 558 -16.59 49.33 -63.50
CA GLY A 558 -17.71 48.48 -63.06
C GLY A 558 -17.21 47.23 -62.33
N GLY A 559 -16.28 47.41 -61.38
CA GLY A 559 -15.55 46.33 -60.70
C GLY A 559 -16.48 45.30 -60.05
N ARG A 560 -16.12 44.02 -60.20
CA ARG A 560 -16.82 42.88 -59.60
C ARG A 560 -16.13 42.53 -58.31
N GLU A 561 -16.81 42.77 -57.21
CA GLU A 561 -16.17 42.77 -55.90
C GLU A 561 -16.80 41.70 -55.01
N SER A 562 -15.96 40.82 -54.48
CA SER A 562 -16.42 39.82 -53.53
C SER A 562 -16.70 40.45 -52.17
N GLY A 563 -17.66 39.92 -51.43
CA GLY A 563 -17.91 40.38 -50.06
C GLY A 563 -16.75 40.06 -49.11
N GLY A 564 -16.63 40.86 -48.04
CA GLY A 564 -15.69 40.61 -46.95
C GLY A 564 -16.15 39.43 -46.08
N GLY A 565 -15.21 38.64 -45.58
CA GLY A 565 -15.52 37.54 -44.65
C GLY A 565 -15.88 38.04 -43.26
N GLY A 566 -16.63 37.26 -42.49
CA GLY A 566 -16.97 37.58 -41.11
C GLY A 566 -15.83 37.34 -40.14
N GLY A 567 -15.74 38.13 -39.07
CA GLY A 567 -14.77 37.94 -38.00
C GLY A 567 -15.08 36.69 -37.16
N GLY A 568 -14.04 36.08 -36.58
CA GLY A 568 -14.15 34.92 -35.69
C GLY A 568 -13.65 35.21 -34.27
N PHE A 569 -14.26 34.56 -33.27
CA PHE A 569 -13.79 34.57 -31.88
C PHE A 569 -14.12 33.26 -31.15
N GLY A 570 -15.37 33.07 -30.73
CA GLY A 570 -15.86 31.82 -30.13
C GLY A 570 -16.07 30.73 -31.18
N THR A 571 -16.61 31.12 -32.33
CA THR A 571 -16.70 30.34 -33.57
C THR A 571 -16.09 31.10 -34.73
N ALA A 572 -15.91 30.42 -35.86
CA ALA A 572 -15.52 31.06 -37.10
C ALA A 572 -16.65 31.95 -37.63
N GLY A 573 -16.30 33.00 -38.38
CA GLY A 573 -17.26 33.81 -39.13
C GLY A 573 -17.76 33.10 -40.40
N GLY A 574 -18.64 33.77 -41.13
CA GLY A 574 -19.09 33.37 -42.45
C GLY A 574 -18.08 33.76 -43.53
N LEU A 575 -18.08 33.03 -44.64
CA LEU A 575 -17.37 33.42 -45.85
C LEU A 575 -18.08 34.61 -46.51
N GLY A 576 -17.32 35.52 -47.13
CA GLY A 576 -17.89 36.51 -48.03
C GLY A 576 -18.52 35.88 -49.27
N GLY A 577 -19.53 36.54 -49.81
CA GLY A 577 -20.21 36.17 -51.05
C GLY A 577 -19.24 36.18 -52.23
N PRO A 578 -19.14 35.08 -52.99
CA PRO A 578 -18.15 34.97 -54.02
C PRO A 578 -18.53 35.82 -55.24
N ALA A 579 -17.56 36.55 -55.78
CA ALA A 579 -17.63 37.20 -57.08
C ALA A 579 -16.44 36.72 -57.92
N ASP A 580 -16.70 36.20 -59.12
CA ASP A 580 -15.67 35.67 -60.04
C ASP A 580 -14.67 34.71 -59.38
N GLY A 581 -15.18 33.83 -58.51
CA GLY A 581 -14.41 32.79 -57.84
C GLY A 581 -13.53 33.25 -56.68
N HIS A 582 -13.62 34.50 -56.26
CA HIS A 582 -12.93 35.03 -55.08
C HIS A 582 -13.93 35.40 -53.98
N SER A 583 -13.53 35.27 -52.73
CA SER A 583 -14.32 35.65 -51.55
C SER A 583 -13.43 36.06 -50.39
N GLY A 584 -13.92 36.97 -49.56
CA GLY A 584 -13.30 37.25 -48.28
C GLY A 584 -13.32 36.00 -47.39
N ALA A 585 -12.14 35.54 -46.98
CA ALA A 585 -11.99 34.35 -46.14
C ALA A 585 -12.69 34.51 -44.78
N THR A 586 -13.20 33.42 -44.21
CA THR A 586 -13.73 33.46 -42.83
C THR A 586 -12.63 33.73 -41.81
N GLY A 587 -12.92 34.54 -40.79
CA GLY A 587 -12.10 34.63 -39.58
C GLY A 587 -12.27 33.39 -38.73
N ALA A 588 -11.17 32.73 -38.39
CA ALA A 588 -11.16 31.54 -37.54
C ALA A 588 -11.51 31.84 -36.07
N ALA A 589 -12.02 30.84 -35.36
CA ALA A 589 -12.19 30.93 -33.91
C ALA A 589 -10.82 31.07 -33.22
N ASN A 590 -10.65 32.10 -32.39
CA ASN A 590 -9.37 32.43 -31.75
C ASN A 590 -9.50 32.95 -30.30
N GLY A 591 -10.71 32.94 -29.73
CA GLY A 591 -10.94 33.25 -28.32
C GLY A 591 -10.60 32.05 -27.43
N ASN A 592 -10.04 32.29 -26.24
CA ASN A 592 -9.77 31.26 -25.23
C ASN A 592 -11.02 31.00 -24.37
N ASP A 593 -11.36 29.74 -24.11
CA ASP A 593 -12.50 29.32 -23.27
C ASP A 593 -12.42 29.75 -21.81
N THR A 594 -11.20 29.99 -21.30
CA THR A 594 -11.01 30.50 -19.92
C THR A 594 -11.18 32.01 -19.82
N LEU A 595 -11.18 32.73 -20.95
CA LEU A 595 -11.17 34.21 -21.01
C LEU A 595 -10.02 34.86 -20.23
N ILE A 596 -8.86 34.20 -20.21
CA ILE A 596 -7.60 34.70 -19.64
C ILE A 596 -6.51 34.68 -20.74
N PRO A 597 -5.89 35.82 -21.08
CA PRO A 597 -6.30 37.17 -20.69
C PRO A 597 -7.67 37.54 -21.28
N LEU A 598 -8.41 38.41 -20.60
CA LEU A 598 -9.66 38.95 -21.11
C LEU A 598 -9.40 39.78 -22.39
N ARG A 599 -10.13 39.50 -23.46
CA ARG A 599 -10.01 40.22 -24.75
C ARG A 599 -11.32 40.24 -25.52
N GLY A 600 -11.50 41.26 -26.36
CA GLY A 600 -12.64 41.36 -27.28
C GLY A 600 -12.52 40.44 -28.51
N GLY A 601 -13.58 40.42 -29.29
CA GLY A 601 -13.69 39.72 -30.56
C GLY A 601 -12.93 40.41 -31.70
N CYS A 602 -12.96 39.78 -32.86
CA CYS A 602 -12.30 40.23 -34.08
C CYS A 602 -13.29 40.82 -35.08
N ARG A 603 -12.79 41.78 -35.88
CA ARG A 603 -13.57 42.48 -36.90
C ARG A 603 -13.81 41.61 -38.14
N GLY A 604 -14.85 41.95 -38.90
CA GLY A 604 -15.05 41.46 -40.26
C GLY A 604 -14.05 42.06 -41.26
N GLY A 605 -13.95 41.42 -42.41
CA GLY A 605 -13.19 41.90 -43.57
C GLY A 605 -13.92 43.02 -44.28
N ASN A 606 -13.15 43.94 -44.85
CA ASN A 606 -13.68 44.99 -45.72
C ASN A 606 -13.97 44.43 -47.11
N ALA A 607 -14.79 45.13 -47.91
CA ALA A 607 -14.79 44.93 -49.35
C ALA A 607 -13.78 45.88 -50.02
N THR A 608 -12.93 45.37 -50.92
CA THR A 608 -11.95 46.15 -51.68
C THR A 608 -12.54 46.65 -53.01
N PRO A 609 -12.17 47.85 -53.53
CA PRO A 609 -11.32 48.89 -52.97
C PRO A 609 -12.08 50.09 -52.37
N THR A 610 -13.42 50.10 -52.31
CA THR A 610 -14.21 51.26 -51.85
C THR A 610 -14.41 51.39 -50.35
N ASN A 611 -13.64 50.64 -49.54
CA ASN A 611 -13.66 50.71 -48.08
C ASN A 611 -15.05 50.48 -47.47
N THR A 612 -15.88 49.59 -48.03
CA THR A 612 -17.06 49.12 -47.29
C THR A 612 -16.54 48.42 -46.04
N ALA A 613 -16.72 49.05 -44.88
CA ALA A 613 -16.10 48.63 -43.66
C ALA A 613 -16.70 47.31 -43.15
N GLY A 614 -15.83 46.38 -42.77
CA GLY A 614 -16.24 45.24 -41.94
C GLY A 614 -16.73 45.73 -40.56
N GLY A 615 -17.66 44.99 -39.96
CA GLY A 615 -18.14 45.26 -38.62
C GLY A 615 -17.05 45.05 -37.58
N GLU A 616 -16.96 45.95 -36.60
CA GLU A 616 -16.03 45.81 -35.48
C GLU A 616 -16.37 44.58 -34.62
N GLY A 617 -15.35 43.99 -33.99
CA GLY A 617 -15.58 42.92 -33.01
C GLY A 617 -16.33 43.41 -31.77
N GLY A 618 -16.91 42.49 -31.00
CA GLY A 618 -17.47 42.81 -29.69
C GLY A 618 -16.38 43.13 -28.68
N GLY A 619 -16.68 44.00 -27.72
CA GLY A 619 -15.76 44.35 -26.64
C GLY A 619 -15.57 43.21 -25.64
N ALA A 620 -14.98 43.49 -24.49
CA ALA A 620 -14.89 42.50 -23.44
C ALA A 620 -15.13 43.11 -22.07
N ILE A 621 -15.91 42.41 -21.25
CA ILE A 621 -16.24 42.81 -19.90
C ILE A 621 -16.11 41.65 -18.93
N GLN A 622 -15.54 41.95 -17.78
CA GLN A 622 -15.54 41.08 -16.61
C GLN A 622 -16.16 41.78 -15.41
N LEU A 623 -17.07 41.09 -14.72
CA LEU A 623 -17.53 41.47 -13.39
C LEU A 623 -16.96 40.47 -12.39
N THR A 624 -16.13 40.94 -11.46
CA THR A 624 -15.62 40.14 -10.34
C THR A 624 -16.22 40.68 -9.07
N VAL A 625 -17.04 39.88 -8.38
CA VAL A 625 -17.88 40.35 -7.27
C VAL A 625 -17.65 39.49 -6.03
N ALA A 626 -17.10 40.08 -4.97
CA ALA A 626 -16.79 39.37 -3.73
C ALA A 626 -18.04 38.87 -3.00
N GLY A 627 -19.15 39.60 -3.13
CA GLY A 627 -20.47 39.24 -2.61
C GLY A 627 -21.39 38.64 -3.67
N THR A 628 -22.58 39.22 -3.78
CA THR A 628 -23.63 38.76 -4.70
C THR A 628 -23.66 39.59 -5.97
N LEU A 629 -23.62 38.94 -7.13
CA LEU A 629 -23.97 39.54 -8.41
C LEU A 629 -25.43 39.20 -8.74
N THR A 630 -26.31 40.20 -8.69
CA THR A 630 -27.72 40.08 -9.09
C THR A 630 -27.93 40.72 -10.46
N LEU A 631 -28.23 39.91 -11.46
CA LEU A 631 -28.49 40.34 -12.83
C LEU A 631 -29.95 40.05 -13.20
N GLY A 632 -30.74 41.10 -13.42
CA GLY A 632 -32.05 41.05 -14.08
C GLY A 632 -32.09 41.80 -15.42
N GLY A 633 -31.08 42.63 -15.70
CA GLY A 633 -30.91 43.37 -16.95
C GLY A 633 -30.13 42.62 -18.01
N ARG A 634 -29.44 43.37 -18.87
CA ARG A 634 -28.67 42.82 -20.01
C ARG A 634 -27.19 43.15 -19.88
N ILE A 635 -26.33 42.18 -20.14
CA ILE A 635 -24.89 42.38 -20.35
C ILE A 635 -24.56 41.82 -21.73
N GLY A 636 -24.01 42.66 -22.60
CA GLY A 636 -23.74 42.32 -24.00
C GLY A 636 -22.32 42.67 -24.43
N ALA A 637 -21.71 41.81 -25.24
CA ALA A 637 -20.50 42.11 -26.01
C ALA A 637 -20.78 41.82 -27.51
N PRO A 638 -21.66 42.61 -28.16
CA PRO A 638 -22.14 42.30 -29.50
C PRO A 638 -21.08 42.60 -30.57
N GLY A 639 -21.01 41.77 -31.61
CA GLY A 639 -20.29 42.08 -32.83
C GLY A 639 -21.02 43.14 -33.67
N GLY A 640 -20.27 44.05 -34.29
CA GLY A 640 -20.82 45.06 -35.18
C GLY A 640 -21.33 44.46 -36.49
N GLY A 641 -22.37 45.05 -37.07
CA GLY A 641 -22.82 44.71 -38.42
C GLY A 641 -21.83 45.20 -39.47
N GLY A 642 -21.69 44.46 -40.57
CA GLY A 642 -20.89 44.88 -41.73
C GLY A 642 -21.57 45.99 -42.52
N GLY A 643 -20.78 46.90 -43.09
CA GLY A 643 -21.31 47.97 -43.93
C GLY A 643 -21.94 47.42 -45.21
N GLY A 644 -23.06 48.01 -45.62
CA GLY A 644 -23.66 47.74 -46.93
C GLY A 644 -22.88 48.45 -48.02
N ALA A 645 -22.80 47.84 -49.20
CA ALA A 645 -22.01 48.35 -50.30
C ALA A 645 -22.56 49.68 -50.87
N PRO A 646 -21.70 50.64 -51.28
CA PRO A 646 -22.14 51.84 -51.98
C PRO A 646 -22.75 51.51 -53.35
N ALA A 647 -23.48 52.44 -53.98
CA ALA A 647 -24.31 52.20 -55.18
C ALA A 647 -23.54 52.02 -56.52
N ASN A 648 -22.47 51.22 -56.54
CA ASN A 648 -21.53 51.16 -57.67
C ASN A 648 -21.03 49.76 -58.08
N GLY A 649 -21.69 48.66 -57.62
CA GLY A 649 -21.32 47.29 -58.03
C GLY A 649 -20.48 46.54 -56.99
N ASN A 650 -20.55 46.95 -55.73
CA ASN A 650 -19.50 46.75 -54.76
C ASN A 650 -19.83 45.67 -53.73
N GLY A 651 -18.79 45.09 -53.14
CA GLY A 651 -18.94 44.04 -52.13
C GLY A 651 -19.44 44.59 -50.79
N GLY A 652 -20.22 43.78 -50.08
CA GLY A 652 -20.64 44.05 -48.70
C GLY A 652 -19.52 43.78 -47.70
N GLY A 653 -19.46 44.55 -46.60
CA GLY A 653 -18.53 44.32 -45.51
C GLY A 653 -18.94 43.12 -44.64
N GLY A 654 -17.97 42.34 -44.15
CA GLY A 654 -18.25 41.21 -43.28
C GLY A 654 -18.66 41.64 -41.86
N GLY A 655 -19.50 40.87 -41.19
CA GLY A 655 -19.92 41.10 -39.81
C GLY A 655 -18.80 40.85 -38.80
N GLY A 656 -18.79 41.63 -37.72
CA GLY A 656 -17.84 41.46 -36.61
C GLY A 656 -18.26 40.34 -35.67
N SER A 657 -17.28 39.63 -35.10
CA SER A 657 -17.57 38.58 -34.12
C SER A 657 -18.04 39.15 -32.78
N GLY A 658 -18.80 38.36 -32.02
CA GLY A 658 -19.09 38.67 -30.62
C GLY A 658 -17.83 38.68 -29.76
N GLY A 659 -17.90 39.38 -28.63
CA GLY A 659 -16.78 39.57 -27.72
C GLY A 659 -16.73 38.60 -26.54
N ALA A 660 -16.24 39.06 -25.39
CA ALA A 660 -16.11 38.23 -24.19
C ALA A 660 -16.92 38.78 -23.00
N VAL A 661 -17.64 37.91 -22.31
CA VAL A 661 -18.31 38.23 -21.04
C VAL A 661 -17.92 37.22 -19.98
N LEU A 662 -17.23 37.67 -18.93
CA LEU A 662 -16.81 36.85 -17.80
C LEU A 662 -17.50 37.34 -16.51
N LEU A 663 -18.35 36.50 -15.90
CA LEU A 663 -18.99 36.80 -14.63
C LEU A 663 -18.41 35.90 -13.54
N GLU A 664 -17.76 36.50 -12.55
CA GLU A 664 -17.18 35.81 -11.39
C GLU A 664 -17.80 36.40 -10.12
N ALA A 665 -18.43 35.57 -9.30
CA ALA A 665 -19.05 36.04 -8.07
C ALA A 665 -19.06 34.96 -7.00
N ASN A 666 -19.09 35.37 -5.73
CA ASN A 666 -19.32 34.42 -4.65
C ASN A 666 -20.72 33.79 -4.77
N VAL A 667 -21.73 34.63 -5.01
CA VAL A 667 -23.09 34.22 -5.37
C VAL A 667 -23.48 34.85 -6.71
N LEU A 668 -23.81 34.03 -7.70
CA LEU A 668 -24.27 34.49 -9.02
C LEU A 668 -25.78 34.22 -9.17
N THR A 669 -26.57 35.28 -9.30
CA THR A 669 -28.03 35.19 -9.49
C THR A 669 -28.46 35.90 -10.77
N LEU A 670 -28.88 35.14 -11.78
CA LEU A 670 -29.57 35.64 -12.96
C LEU A 670 -31.07 35.45 -12.80
N GLN A 671 -31.83 36.54 -12.97
CA GLN A 671 -33.29 36.54 -12.95
C GLN A 671 -33.85 36.15 -14.32
N ASN A 672 -35.15 35.86 -14.42
CA ASN A 672 -35.79 35.42 -15.68
C ASN A 672 -35.65 36.43 -16.85
N SER A 673 -35.54 37.71 -16.54
CA SER A 673 -35.33 38.81 -17.49
C SER A 673 -33.86 38.97 -17.91
N ALA A 674 -32.93 38.30 -17.22
CA ALA A 674 -31.51 38.45 -17.48
C ALA A 674 -31.14 38.00 -18.88
N ARG A 675 -30.26 38.77 -19.52
CA ARG A 675 -29.65 38.44 -20.82
C ARG A 675 -28.14 38.61 -20.72
N VAL A 676 -27.39 37.55 -21.02
CA VAL A 676 -25.93 37.62 -21.18
C VAL A 676 -25.61 37.22 -22.60
N THR A 677 -25.07 38.14 -23.39
CA THR A 677 -24.94 37.95 -24.84
C THR A 677 -23.56 38.34 -25.35
N ALA A 678 -23.08 37.60 -26.33
CA ALA A 678 -21.90 37.93 -27.11
C ALA A 678 -22.13 37.44 -28.54
N ASN A 679 -23.23 37.86 -29.17
CA ASN A 679 -23.61 37.40 -30.51
C ASN A 679 -22.80 38.14 -31.60
N GLY A 680 -22.58 37.47 -32.73
CA GLY A 680 -21.95 38.08 -33.90
C GLY A 680 -22.91 39.01 -34.66
N GLY A 681 -22.36 39.98 -35.39
CA GLY A 681 -23.13 40.88 -36.27
C GLY A 681 -23.38 40.26 -37.65
N GLY A 682 -24.41 40.72 -38.35
CA GLY A 682 -24.68 40.33 -39.75
C GLY A 682 -23.69 40.99 -40.73
N GLY A 683 -23.46 40.34 -41.87
CA GLY A 683 -22.74 40.94 -43.00
C GLY A 683 -23.60 41.95 -43.75
N GLY A 684 -22.96 42.91 -44.42
CA GLY A 684 -23.65 43.88 -45.27
C GLY A 684 -23.96 43.31 -46.65
N GLU A 685 -25.01 43.83 -47.29
CA GLU A 685 -25.38 43.48 -48.66
C GLU A 685 -24.36 44.06 -49.66
N GLY A 686 -24.12 43.33 -50.75
CA GLY A 686 -23.46 43.86 -51.93
C GLY A 686 -24.36 44.83 -52.71
N SER A 687 -23.87 45.40 -53.81
CA SER A 687 -24.66 46.36 -54.58
C SER A 687 -24.59 46.18 -56.09
N ARG A 688 -25.59 46.74 -56.75
CA ARG A 688 -25.62 47.03 -58.18
C ARG A 688 -26.43 48.29 -58.45
N GLY A 689 -25.77 49.45 -58.56
CA GLY A 689 -26.40 50.74 -58.90
C GLY A 689 -27.32 51.36 -57.83
N MET A 690 -27.70 50.60 -56.79
CA MET A 690 -28.32 51.08 -55.54
C MET A 690 -27.47 50.59 -54.37
N ALA A 691 -27.40 51.36 -53.29
CA ALA A 691 -26.61 50.97 -52.12
C ALA A 691 -27.23 49.74 -51.45
N GLY A 692 -26.39 48.79 -51.05
CA GLY A 692 -26.79 47.64 -50.25
C GLY A 692 -27.07 48.04 -48.81
N ASP A 693 -27.92 47.29 -48.13
CA ASP A 693 -28.23 47.50 -46.72
C ASP A 693 -27.10 47.01 -45.80
N PRO A 694 -26.81 47.70 -44.69
CA PRO A 694 -25.86 47.23 -43.69
C PRO A 694 -26.43 46.04 -42.91
N GLY A 695 -25.53 45.16 -42.45
CA GLY A 695 -25.88 44.09 -41.53
C GLY A 695 -26.28 44.61 -40.16
N SER A 696 -27.10 43.84 -39.45
CA SER A 696 -27.51 44.18 -38.08
C SER A 696 -26.39 43.95 -37.07
N ILE A 697 -26.35 44.76 -36.01
CA ILE A 697 -25.48 44.52 -34.84
C ILE A 697 -25.93 43.25 -34.12
N GLY A 698 -24.96 42.51 -33.55
CA GLY A 698 -25.19 41.35 -32.70
C GLY A 698 -26.25 41.62 -31.62
N ARG A 699 -27.23 40.73 -31.54
CA ARG A 699 -28.40 40.95 -30.68
C ARG A 699 -28.03 40.89 -29.19
N VAL A 700 -28.45 41.89 -28.40
CA VAL A 700 -28.15 41.94 -26.95
C VAL A 700 -29.28 41.46 -26.05
N ASP A 701 -30.45 41.15 -26.62
CA ASP A 701 -31.68 40.83 -25.90
C ASP A 701 -32.18 39.39 -26.09
N GLY A 702 -31.47 38.58 -26.89
CA GLY A 702 -31.85 37.20 -27.18
C GLY A 702 -30.77 36.39 -27.87
N ALA A 703 -31.12 35.15 -28.23
CA ALA A 703 -30.25 34.17 -28.88
C ALA A 703 -30.51 34.03 -30.39
N THR A 704 -31.24 34.97 -31.00
CA THR A 704 -31.48 34.95 -32.44
C THR A 704 -30.32 35.59 -33.18
N PRO A 705 -29.88 35.01 -34.32
CA PRO A 705 -28.92 35.63 -35.23
C PRO A 705 -29.25 37.09 -35.54
N ALA A 706 -28.22 37.92 -35.69
CA ALA A 706 -28.37 39.25 -36.27
C ALA A 706 -28.49 39.08 -37.79
N THR A 707 -29.48 39.71 -38.41
CA THR A 707 -29.72 39.53 -39.84
C THR A 707 -28.61 40.17 -40.66
N GLY A 708 -28.23 39.52 -41.76
CA GLY A 708 -27.49 40.18 -42.83
C GLY A 708 -28.31 41.30 -43.48
N GLY A 709 -27.63 42.21 -44.17
CA GLY A 709 -28.28 43.21 -45.02
C GLY A 709 -28.87 42.54 -46.27
N ALA A 710 -30.09 42.90 -46.65
CA ALA A 710 -30.77 42.32 -47.80
C ALA A 710 -31.87 43.26 -48.33
N GLY A 711 -32.06 43.26 -49.66
CA GLY A 711 -33.16 43.95 -50.33
C GLY A 711 -32.92 45.44 -50.63
N GLY A 712 -31.75 45.98 -50.32
CA GLY A 712 -31.30 47.31 -50.71
C GLY A 712 -30.89 47.41 -52.18
N SER A 713 -30.44 46.30 -52.78
CA SER A 713 -30.06 46.22 -54.19
C SER A 713 -30.54 44.93 -54.86
N SER A 714 -31.35 45.04 -55.92
CA SER A 714 -31.93 43.87 -56.62
C SER A 714 -30.93 42.94 -57.34
N GLY A 715 -29.64 43.31 -57.39
CA GLY A 715 -28.58 42.53 -58.03
C GLY A 715 -27.41 42.16 -57.10
N GLY A 716 -27.31 42.83 -55.95
CA GLY A 716 -26.26 42.58 -54.95
C GLY A 716 -26.49 41.26 -54.22
N GLY A 717 -25.41 40.64 -53.74
CA GLY A 717 -25.53 39.47 -52.87
C GLY A 717 -25.98 39.87 -51.47
N ASP A 718 -26.90 39.11 -50.88
CA ASP A 718 -27.35 39.32 -49.50
C ASP A 718 -26.23 39.02 -48.49
N GLY A 719 -26.21 39.78 -47.40
CA GLY A 719 -25.28 39.55 -46.30
C GLY A 719 -25.63 38.30 -45.50
N GLY A 720 -24.62 37.63 -44.94
CA GLY A 720 -24.79 36.48 -44.07
C GLY A 720 -25.21 36.86 -42.65
N ASP A 721 -26.09 36.07 -42.04
CA ASP A 721 -26.51 36.27 -40.65
C ASP A 721 -25.36 36.06 -39.64
N GLY A 722 -25.34 36.85 -38.55
CA GLY A 722 -24.38 36.68 -37.46
C GLY A 722 -24.69 35.47 -36.57
N ALA A 723 -23.67 34.84 -36.01
CA ALA A 723 -23.85 33.69 -35.13
C ALA A 723 -24.49 34.07 -33.78
N ALA A 724 -25.41 33.24 -33.29
CA ALA A 724 -26.07 33.39 -31.99
C ALA A 724 -26.60 32.04 -31.49
N GLY A 725 -26.63 31.85 -30.17
CA GLY A 725 -27.03 30.60 -29.55
C GLY A 725 -26.17 29.44 -30.04
N ASN A 726 -26.81 28.47 -30.70
CA ASN A 726 -26.15 27.33 -31.34
C ASN A 726 -26.07 27.48 -32.88
N THR A 727 -26.49 28.62 -33.42
CA THR A 727 -26.48 28.90 -34.85
C THR A 727 -25.13 29.52 -35.23
N ASN A 728 -24.45 28.90 -36.18
CA ASN A 728 -23.21 29.41 -36.76
C ASN A 728 -23.46 30.64 -37.64
N ALA A 729 -22.40 31.37 -37.94
CA ALA A 729 -22.48 32.51 -38.85
C ALA A 729 -22.82 32.04 -40.28
N GLY A 730 -23.70 32.77 -40.95
CA GLY A 730 -24.06 32.58 -42.34
C GLY A 730 -23.00 33.15 -43.28
N ASN A 731 -22.82 32.51 -44.42
CA ASN A 731 -22.03 33.08 -45.52
C ASN A 731 -22.83 34.19 -46.21
N GLY A 732 -22.13 35.14 -46.82
CA GLY A 732 -22.76 36.06 -47.76
C GLY A 732 -23.09 35.35 -49.07
N ASP A 733 -24.15 35.80 -49.73
CA ASP A 733 -24.58 35.23 -50.99
C ASP A 733 -23.78 35.81 -52.18
N PRO A 734 -23.60 35.03 -53.26
CA PRO A 734 -23.09 35.57 -54.51
C PRO A 734 -24.06 36.62 -55.09
N PRO A 735 -23.57 37.57 -55.90
CA PRO A 735 -24.44 38.46 -56.63
C PRO A 735 -25.34 37.69 -57.60
N SER A 736 -26.57 38.15 -57.78
CA SER A 736 -27.51 37.55 -58.74
C SER A 736 -27.24 37.99 -60.19
N GLU A 737 -26.36 38.98 -60.38
CA GLU A 737 -25.96 39.50 -61.68
C GLU A 737 -24.45 39.71 -61.80
N VAL A 738 -23.93 39.69 -63.04
CA VAL A 738 -22.48 39.67 -63.33
C VAL A 738 -21.72 40.96 -62.99
N ASP A 739 -22.39 42.10 -62.82
CA ASP A 739 -21.77 43.41 -62.54
C ASP A 739 -22.14 43.92 -61.13
N ALA A 740 -22.43 42.99 -60.21
CA ALA A 740 -22.82 43.28 -58.84
C ALA A 740 -21.83 42.66 -57.85
N GLY A 741 -21.77 43.24 -56.65
CA GLY A 741 -20.90 42.74 -55.60
C GLY A 741 -21.57 41.65 -54.75
N GLY A 742 -20.74 40.76 -54.20
CA GLY A 742 -21.17 39.73 -53.25
C GLY A 742 -21.46 40.30 -51.86
N GLY A 743 -22.34 39.64 -51.11
CA GLY A 743 -22.67 40.02 -49.74
C GLY A 743 -21.57 39.68 -48.75
N GLY A 744 -21.46 40.41 -47.64
CA GLY A 744 -20.50 40.12 -46.58
C GLY A 744 -20.89 38.88 -45.77
N GLY A 745 -19.92 38.12 -45.27
CA GLY A 745 -20.17 37.00 -44.35
C GLY A 745 -20.54 37.48 -42.94
N GLY A 746 -21.41 36.75 -42.23
CA GLY A 746 -21.79 37.09 -40.85
C GLY A 746 -20.66 36.85 -39.83
N GLY A 747 -20.66 37.57 -38.73
CA GLY A 747 -19.66 37.41 -37.66
C GLY A 747 -19.91 36.18 -36.79
N GLY A 748 -18.85 35.50 -36.38
CA GLY A 748 -18.91 34.41 -35.39
C GLY A 748 -19.35 34.90 -34.01
N HIS A 749 -19.83 34.02 -33.15
CA HIS A 749 -20.24 34.45 -31.81
C HIS A 749 -19.02 34.57 -30.89
N GLY A 750 -19.23 35.24 -29.78
CA GLY A 750 -18.26 35.49 -28.74
C GLY A 750 -18.07 34.30 -27.79
N ARG A 751 -17.58 34.58 -26.59
CA ARG A 751 -17.52 33.61 -25.48
C ARG A 751 -18.09 34.18 -24.20
N ILE A 752 -18.82 33.36 -23.46
CA ILE A 752 -19.37 33.70 -22.15
C ILE A 752 -18.85 32.69 -21.15
N ARG A 753 -18.42 33.13 -19.97
CA ARG A 753 -17.96 32.25 -18.90
C ARG A 753 -18.48 32.71 -17.55
N PHE A 754 -18.94 31.75 -16.74
CA PHE A 754 -19.35 31.99 -15.36
C PHE A 754 -18.43 31.22 -14.40
N ASN A 755 -17.91 31.91 -13.38
CA ASN A 755 -17.13 31.32 -12.29
C ASN A 755 -17.80 31.62 -10.93
N PRO A 756 -18.95 30.97 -10.61
CA PRO A 756 -19.57 31.06 -9.29
C PRO A 756 -18.73 30.30 -8.24
N ARG A 757 -18.77 30.73 -6.97
CA ARG A 757 -17.98 30.09 -5.90
C ARG A 757 -18.79 29.39 -4.83
N MET A 758 -19.96 29.92 -4.49
CA MET A 758 -20.85 29.31 -3.49
C MET A 758 -22.14 28.83 -4.14
N THR A 759 -22.85 29.70 -4.86
CA THR A 759 -24.10 29.34 -5.55
C THR A 759 -24.22 30.01 -6.90
N CYS A 760 -24.92 29.33 -7.81
CA CYS A 760 -25.28 29.85 -9.11
C CYS A 760 -26.72 29.49 -9.45
N SER A 761 -27.54 30.51 -9.73
CA SER A 761 -28.92 30.37 -10.16
C SER A 761 -29.13 31.14 -11.46
N LEU A 762 -29.58 30.47 -12.51
CA LEU A 762 -29.74 31.05 -13.84
C LEU A 762 -31.17 31.52 -14.15
N GLY A 763 -32.17 31.05 -13.41
CA GLY A 763 -33.58 31.28 -13.75
C GLY A 763 -33.89 30.92 -15.22
N ASN A 764 -34.94 31.51 -15.79
CA ASN A 764 -35.23 31.41 -17.23
C ASN A 764 -34.46 32.46 -18.06
N SER A 765 -33.22 32.77 -17.66
CA SER A 765 -32.39 33.74 -18.37
C SER A 765 -31.99 33.26 -19.77
N VAL A 766 -31.57 34.19 -20.64
CA VAL A 766 -30.97 33.83 -21.94
C VAL A 766 -29.49 34.10 -21.89
N VAL A 767 -28.71 33.08 -22.25
CA VAL A 767 -27.26 33.14 -22.38
C VAL A 767 -26.92 32.73 -23.82
N SER A 768 -26.30 33.63 -24.58
CA SER A 768 -26.06 33.42 -26.01
C SER A 768 -24.70 33.98 -26.45
N PRO A 769 -23.74 33.14 -26.87
CA PRO A 769 -23.79 31.67 -26.95
C PRO A 769 -23.86 31.02 -25.56
N ALA A 770 -23.95 29.69 -25.50
CA ALA A 770 -23.89 28.97 -24.22
C ALA A 770 -22.61 29.34 -23.44
N HIS A 771 -22.75 29.51 -22.12
CA HIS A 771 -21.61 29.82 -21.26
C HIS A 771 -20.76 28.58 -20.97
N ALA A 772 -19.47 28.79 -20.78
CA ALA A 772 -18.60 27.82 -20.10
C ALA A 772 -18.66 28.03 -18.58
N LEU A 773 -18.45 26.96 -17.81
CA LEU A 773 -18.35 27.02 -16.35
C LEU A 773 -16.88 26.92 -15.91
N GLY A 774 -16.51 27.70 -14.91
CA GLY A 774 -15.27 27.56 -14.17
C GLY A 774 -15.48 27.21 -12.72
N GLY A 775 -14.75 26.21 -12.23
CA GLY A 775 -14.90 25.66 -10.89
C GLY A 775 -15.86 24.47 -10.84
N SER A 776 -16.10 23.97 -9.62
CA SER A 776 -16.92 22.78 -9.35
C SER A 776 -18.40 23.08 -9.09
N VAL A 777 -18.79 24.36 -8.98
CA VAL A 777 -20.17 24.76 -8.65
C VAL A 777 -21.03 24.75 -9.91
N PRO A 778 -22.04 23.87 -10.01
CA PRO A 778 -22.97 23.88 -11.13
C PRO A 778 -23.93 25.07 -11.04
N CYS A 779 -24.40 25.52 -12.20
CA CYS A 779 -25.45 26.52 -12.32
C CYS A 779 -26.81 25.86 -12.53
N ASN A 780 -27.77 26.17 -11.67
CA ASN A 780 -29.12 25.59 -11.68
C ASN A 780 -30.18 26.53 -12.24
#